data_AF-A0A017S363-F1
#
_entry.id   AF-A0A017S363-F1
#
_cell.length_a   1.000
_cell.length_b   1.000
_cell.length_c   1.000
_cell.angle_alpha   90.00
_cell.angle_beta   90.00
_cell.angle_gamma   90.00
#
_symmetry.space_group_name_H-M   'P 1'
#
loop_
_entity.id
_entity.type
_entity.pdbx_description
1 polymer ?
#
loop_
_entity_poly.entity_id
_entity_poly.type
_entity_poly.pdbx_seq_one_letter_code
_entity_poly.pdbx_strand_id
1 'polypeptide(L)'
;MTTEHTKPDTMAADVSRCLQQAANYTKELVREDGHWCGEVKSNVSITAEYITLHHALGLQVPEPESWISWILSEQNQDGSWGLAPDMPGYVSFSVEAYFALKLLGVSPQHPAMVKANKSILAAGGVAQVRIFTRLFLAIFGLVPWAAVPELPPELILLPPSVLLSVYNMSAWARLTVVPLLLVSHHRPIFALPNGRSENNTYLDELWCNPENKYAPYAPSLWKPWRMDFVTLVCTLTDGALHAVNGMRNFPCRSYARKQCLDFLFEHQEEDGSWAGYYPPMHASIIALVLEGYDIKSRPVQRGLEGLQRFIWSDQTGQRMQACVSPVWDTILMTIGLLDSGLPRNSKYVLQSTKWLKDRQILGPQGDWKVLNPKLRPGGFSFEYCNVWTPDVDDTAAAVLAFVKQDPQSVGSEAVLRAIEWILGMQNNDGGWGAFDRENNKLFLNRIPFSDMEAMCDPSEADVTARILEAFGLVMKFDSHTKPYVPIDIKNAMRLSADCAMQFLANKQETTGAWFGRWGVNFIYGTSNVVCGLAEYKSAQSTADARIGDWIQKGVDWLISIQNQDGGWGESLETYRDPSTAGQGPSTPSQTAWALMALLTSLPPTHPAITGGVHHLLQTQVSAGANGASWPERSFTGITAMGLFATFRRRQPPMVPTDRIIPLRFWDDLSHLRSLAHDFTLRFDDVLDIPKLRAALERLMEIGDWGQLGARLRLNNDGKLEHHIPAQYDKTRPAFVFTTTEYTVNIDDHPIGSQLPKTGQKQVFRVPPAAKFGPLVRSADSPRVLEDWIYSDHPQLHIHVVQFQDATLLTMTYLHTLMDTVGRSGFLQAWTTVLDGKENEVPPFHSYEHDPLSSLGRDTPVNQYLYLDRLVRGLSLIIFGIRYAFELLWFRKEEEHAIRLSGGAVEYMRDTARRELAEESDVSKLPFLSEGDILASWWMRTIVTALRPAFNRPIMMMTVFNAVSLFPEWLIDGGIYIGNAIFPSYTVLPAHRVLQEPIGVVAMETRRALLEHRTREQVQALAAIQRASFRMTAPLLGGSDLLFLACSNLHKARFFEVDFSAAVVTPGVPLRGRSYGLGQPSYINIIEHSVKYPTRNVFRVVGKDSAGDWWLTSSVRAEAWPAIYRQLANLEDYVRRLQSESIQSVKCEE
;
A
#
# COMPACT_ATOMS: atom_id res chain seq x y z
N MET A 1 45.57 -8.14 -20.20
CA MET A 1 46.47 -6.97 -20.10
C MET A 1 46.47 -6.53 -18.65
N THR A 2 47.67 -6.34 -18.10
CA THR A 2 47.97 -6.09 -16.68
C THR A 2 47.33 -4.79 -16.16
N THR A 3 46.56 -4.89 -15.08
CA THR A 3 45.99 -3.78 -14.32
C THR A 3 47.10 -3.08 -13.53
N GLU A 4 47.56 -1.92 -14.03
CA GLU A 4 48.36 -0.99 -13.24
C GLU A 4 47.48 -0.41 -12.12
N HIS A 5 47.83 -0.72 -10.87
CA HIS A 5 47.33 0.00 -9.71
C HIS A 5 47.78 1.47 -9.80
N THR A 6 46.88 2.36 -10.19
CA THR A 6 47.08 3.80 -10.10
C THR A 6 47.27 4.20 -8.64
N LYS A 7 48.31 4.99 -8.36
CA LYS A 7 48.59 5.48 -7.00
C LYS A 7 47.44 6.40 -6.53
N PRO A 8 47.05 6.40 -5.24
CA PRO A 8 45.94 7.20 -4.72
C PRO A 8 45.99 8.70 -5.09
N ASP A 9 47.20 9.28 -5.13
CA ASP A 9 47.42 10.69 -5.45
C ASP A 9 47.10 11.05 -6.92
N THR A 10 47.16 10.09 -7.86
CA THR A 10 46.83 10.36 -9.27
C THR A 10 45.32 10.39 -9.52
N MET A 11 44.55 9.54 -8.83
CA MET A 11 43.09 9.48 -9.00
C MET A 11 42.40 10.76 -8.49
N ALA A 12 42.85 11.32 -7.36
CA ALA A 12 42.29 12.56 -6.83
C ALA A 12 42.49 13.76 -7.80
N ALA A 13 43.65 13.82 -8.46
CA ALA A 13 43.93 14.83 -9.48
C ALA A 13 43.05 14.65 -10.73
N ASP A 14 42.82 13.41 -11.15
CA ASP A 14 41.93 13.09 -12.27
C ASP A 14 40.47 13.44 -11.97
N VAL A 15 39.98 13.12 -10.76
CA VAL A 15 38.65 13.52 -10.28
C VAL A 15 38.52 15.04 -10.26
N SER A 16 39.52 15.75 -9.74
CA SER A 16 39.50 17.22 -9.69
C SER A 16 39.40 17.85 -11.09
N ARG A 17 40.15 17.31 -12.05
CA ARG A 17 40.10 17.74 -13.45
C ARG A 17 38.74 17.43 -14.10
N CYS A 18 38.24 16.22 -13.90
CA CYS A 18 36.93 15.77 -14.38
C CYS A 18 35.79 16.68 -13.86
N LEU A 19 35.78 16.96 -12.55
CA LEU A 19 34.81 17.87 -11.92
C LEU A 19 34.92 19.30 -12.48
N GLN A 20 36.14 19.81 -12.67
CA GLN A 20 36.34 21.14 -13.25
C GLN A 20 35.80 21.25 -14.68
N GLN A 21 35.97 20.20 -15.50
CA GLN A 21 35.44 20.16 -16.86
C GLN A 21 33.90 20.06 -16.88
N ALA A 22 33.31 19.26 -15.99
CA ALA A 22 31.85 19.20 -15.82
C ALA A 22 31.26 20.54 -15.34
N ALA A 23 31.92 21.20 -14.38
CA ALA A 23 31.52 22.51 -13.90
C ALA A 23 31.67 23.59 -14.98
N ASN A 24 32.66 23.50 -15.87
CA ASN A 24 32.80 24.42 -16.99
C ASN A 24 31.66 24.23 -18.00
N TYR A 25 31.32 22.99 -18.35
CA TYR A 25 30.18 22.72 -19.23
C TYR A 25 28.87 23.27 -18.66
N THR A 26 28.63 23.06 -17.36
CA THR A 26 27.47 23.61 -16.66
C THR A 26 27.37 25.13 -16.76
N LYS A 27 28.50 25.84 -16.65
CA LYS A 27 28.54 27.31 -16.76
C LYS A 27 28.27 27.81 -18.18
N GLU A 28 28.46 26.98 -19.21
CA GLU A 28 28.10 27.28 -20.59
C GLU A 28 26.59 27.09 -20.82
N LEU A 29 25.94 26.22 -20.05
CA LEU A 29 24.50 25.93 -20.15
C LEU A 29 23.60 26.86 -19.32
N VAL A 30 24.16 27.60 -18.36
CA VAL A 30 23.36 28.49 -17.51
C VAL A 30 22.70 29.60 -18.33
N ARG A 31 21.43 29.88 -18.03
CA ARG A 31 20.70 30.98 -18.66
C ARG A 31 21.09 32.33 -18.04
N GLU A 32 20.73 33.41 -18.73
CA GLU A 32 21.13 34.79 -18.35
C GLU A 32 20.67 35.21 -16.94
N ASP A 33 19.51 34.72 -16.51
CA ASP A 33 18.92 34.94 -15.18
C ASP A 33 19.39 33.93 -14.12
N GLY A 34 20.34 33.05 -14.46
CA GLY A 34 21.08 32.21 -13.51
C GLY A 34 20.51 30.82 -13.26
N HIS A 35 19.55 30.35 -14.07
CA HIS A 35 18.96 29.02 -13.93
C HIS A 35 19.42 28.04 -15.00
N TRP A 36 19.14 26.76 -14.77
CA TRP A 36 19.32 25.68 -15.73
C TRP A 36 17.96 25.07 -16.08
N CYS A 37 17.85 24.56 -17.30
CA CYS A 37 16.68 23.83 -17.76
C CYS A 37 17.14 22.92 -18.89
N GLY A 38 17.18 21.62 -18.61
CA GLY A 38 17.39 20.58 -19.59
C GLY A 38 16.11 20.27 -20.38
N GLU A 39 16.25 19.39 -21.37
CA GLU A 39 15.10 18.82 -22.05
C GLU A 39 14.52 17.67 -21.21
N VAL A 40 13.21 17.72 -20.93
CA VAL A 40 12.49 16.58 -20.36
C VAL A 40 11.99 15.69 -21.49
N LYS A 41 12.77 14.65 -21.80
CA LYS A 41 12.42 13.66 -22.82
C LYS A 41 11.29 12.74 -22.34
N SER A 42 10.37 12.43 -23.25
CA SER A 42 9.28 11.47 -23.05
C SER A 42 9.18 10.52 -24.25
N ASN A 43 8.00 9.95 -24.47
CA ASN A 43 7.70 9.17 -25.67
C ASN A 43 7.02 10.05 -26.75
N VAL A 44 6.82 9.47 -27.95
CA VAL A 44 6.26 10.16 -29.12
C VAL A 44 4.79 10.58 -28.98
N SER A 45 4.03 10.03 -28.02
CA SER A 45 2.60 10.33 -27.81
C SER A 45 2.34 11.81 -27.64
N ILE A 46 3.14 12.49 -26.82
CA ILE A 46 2.94 13.90 -26.47
C ILE A 46 3.02 14.78 -27.72
N THR A 47 3.98 14.48 -28.59
CA THR A 47 4.16 15.17 -29.86
C THR A 47 3.06 14.82 -30.86
N ALA A 48 2.66 13.56 -30.94
CA ALA A 48 1.55 13.13 -31.79
C ALA A 48 0.22 13.80 -31.39
N GLU A 49 -0.06 13.82 -30.09
CA GLU A 49 -1.23 14.50 -29.50
C GLU A 49 -1.20 16.01 -29.85
N TYR A 50 -0.04 16.67 -29.81
CA TYR A 50 0.09 18.09 -30.16
C TYR A 50 -0.26 18.38 -31.63
N ILE A 51 0.19 17.50 -32.54
CA ILE A 51 -0.14 17.58 -33.97
C ILE A 51 -1.65 17.38 -34.17
N THR A 52 -2.24 16.39 -33.49
CA THR A 52 -3.69 16.16 -33.57
C THR A 52 -4.51 17.30 -32.98
N LEU A 53 -4.04 17.98 -31.92
CA LEU A 53 -4.67 19.19 -31.38
C LEU A 53 -4.70 20.30 -32.44
N HIS A 54 -3.58 20.56 -33.10
CA HIS A 54 -3.52 21.57 -34.17
C HIS A 54 -4.54 21.26 -35.26
N HIS A 55 -4.61 20.00 -35.68
CA HIS A 55 -5.59 19.56 -36.67
C HIS A 55 -7.03 19.74 -36.18
N ALA A 56 -7.36 19.33 -34.96
CA ALA A 56 -8.69 19.47 -34.37
C ALA A 56 -9.16 20.93 -34.32
N LEU A 57 -8.24 21.86 -34.04
CA LEU A 57 -8.51 23.29 -33.99
C LEU A 57 -8.46 23.99 -35.36
N GLY A 58 -8.16 23.26 -36.46
CA GLY A 58 -7.98 23.86 -37.79
C GLY A 58 -6.74 24.75 -37.91
N LEU A 59 -5.76 24.56 -37.03
CA LEU A 59 -4.48 25.26 -37.04
C LEU A 59 -3.46 24.50 -37.89
N GLN A 60 -2.56 25.24 -38.53
CA GLN A 60 -1.43 24.65 -39.26
C GLN A 60 -0.31 24.33 -38.29
N VAL A 61 0.29 23.15 -38.41
CA VAL A 61 1.52 22.81 -37.70
C VAL A 61 2.69 23.49 -38.43
N PRO A 62 3.46 24.37 -37.77
CA PRO A 62 4.64 24.97 -38.38
C PRO A 62 5.71 23.92 -38.70
N GLU A 63 6.42 24.08 -39.82
CA GLU A 63 7.57 23.23 -40.19
C GLU A 63 7.29 21.71 -40.10
N PRO A 64 6.26 21.18 -40.80
CA PRO A 64 5.82 19.79 -40.66
C PRO A 64 6.93 18.76 -40.85
N GLU A 65 7.89 19.02 -41.74
CA GLU A 65 9.07 18.16 -41.97
C GLU A 65 9.93 17.96 -40.71
N SER A 66 10.01 18.97 -39.84
CA SER A 66 10.79 18.91 -38.60
C SER A 66 10.17 17.92 -37.60
N TRP A 67 8.84 17.91 -37.49
CA TRP A 67 8.10 16.96 -36.66
C TRP A 67 8.13 15.54 -37.23
N ILE A 68 8.01 15.41 -38.56
CA ILE A 68 8.12 14.12 -39.25
C ILE A 68 9.51 13.50 -39.00
N SER A 69 10.57 14.30 -39.16
CA SER A 69 11.95 13.86 -38.95
C SER A 69 12.15 13.28 -37.55
N TRP A 70 11.68 13.98 -36.52
CA TRP A 70 11.84 13.50 -35.14
C TRP A 70 10.98 12.27 -34.83
N ILE A 71 9.70 12.22 -35.22
CA ILE A 71 8.87 11.03 -34.96
C ILE A 71 9.49 9.79 -35.64
N LEU A 72 10.01 9.94 -36.86
CA LEU A 72 10.67 8.83 -37.56
C LEU A 72 12.01 8.44 -36.93
N SER A 73 12.76 9.36 -36.31
CA SER A 73 14.02 9.02 -35.64
C SER A 73 13.83 8.16 -34.39
N GLU A 74 12.67 8.27 -33.74
CA GLU A 74 12.30 7.45 -32.57
C GLU A 74 11.69 6.09 -32.94
N GLN A 75 11.56 5.76 -34.22
CA GLN A 75 10.96 4.50 -34.67
C GLN A 75 11.92 3.31 -34.42
N ASN A 76 11.41 2.26 -33.77
CA ASN A 76 12.13 1.00 -33.62
C ASN A 76 12.34 0.28 -34.97
N GLN A 77 13.30 -0.65 -35.01
CA GLN A 77 13.63 -1.39 -36.24
C GLN A 77 12.44 -2.17 -36.83
N ASP A 78 11.54 -2.66 -35.97
CA ASP A 78 10.32 -3.38 -36.33
C ASP A 78 9.18 -2.46 -36.80
N GLY A 79 9.37 -1.15 -36.74
CA GLY A 79 8.41 -0.12 -37.11
C GLY A 79 7.54 0.39 -35.97
N SER A 80 7.67 -0.15 -34.76
CA SER A 80 6.91 0.31 -33.59
C SER A 80 7.53 1.52 -32.90
N TRP A 81 6.80 2.11 -31.95
CA TRP A 81 7.31 3.11 -31.00
C TRP A 81 7.09 2.63 -29.57
N GLY A 82 8.15 2.69 -28.76
CA GLY A 82 8.15 2.30 -27.35
C GLY A 82 7.97 3.48 -26.39
N LEU A 83 7.99 3.20 -25.08
CA LEU A 83 7.95 4.23 -24.04
C LEU A 83 9.25 5.03 -23.93
N ALA A 84 10.38 4.38 -24.18
CA ALA A 84 11.71 4.95 -24.11
C ALA A 84 12.56 4.36 -25.24
N PRO A 85 13.72 4.97 -25.55
CA PRO A 85 14.63 4.44 -26.55
C PRO A 85 14.95 2.96 -26.29
N ASP A 86 14.98 2.17 -27.37
CA ASP A 86 15.31 0.74 -27.37
C ASP A 86 14.35 -0.16 -26.56
N MET A 87 13.23 0.36 -26.04
CA MET A 87 12.18 -0.45 -25.42
C MET A 87 11.22 -1.06 -26.46
N PRO A 88 10.59 -2.21 -26.16
CA PRO A 88 9.57 -2.80 -27.03
C PRO A 88 8.44 -1.84 -27.37
N GLY A 89 7.89 -1.99 -28.57
CA GLY A 89 6.76 -1.18 -29.05
C GLY A 89 5.53 -1.27 -28.17
N TYR A 90 4.88 -0.13 -27.94
CA TYR A 90 3.58 -0.03 -27.29
C TYR A 90 2.52 0.39 -28.30
N VAL A 91 1.44 -0.38 -28.40
CA VAL A 91 0.43 -0.23 -29.49
C VAL A 91 -0.17 1.17 -29.52
N SER A 92 -0.44 1.76 -28.35
CA SER A 92 -1.01 3.11 -28.23
C SER A 92 -0.10 4.17 -28.85
N PHE A 93 1.19 4.17 -28.51
CA PHE A 93 2.15 5.15 -29.03
C PHE A 93 2.39 4.96 -30.52
N SER A 94 2.41 3.71 -30.97
CA SER A 94 2.57 3.39 -32.39
C SER A 94 1.38 3.87 -33.22
N VAL A 95 0.15 3.69 -32.72
CA VAL A 95 -1.08 4.19 -33.37
C VAL A 95 -1.10 5.72 -33.41
N GLU A 96 -0.78 6.39 -32.31
CA GLU A 96 -0.73 7.86 -32.24
C GLU A 96 0.35 8.43 -33.17
N ALA A 97 1.56 7.87 -33.18
CA ALA A 97 2.64 8.28 -34.08
C ALA A 97 2.27 8.08 -35.55
N TYR A 98 1.71 6.91 -35.91
CA TYR A 98 1.20 6.64 -37.26
C TYR A 98 0.15 7.67 -37.68
N PHE A 99 -0.80 7.95 -36.79
CA PHE A 99 -1.87 8.91 -37.05
C PHE A 99 -1.32 10.33 -37.28
N ALA A 100 -0.40 10.79 -36.43
CA ALA A 100 0.24 12.09 -36.58
C ALA A 100 1.04 12.20 -37.89
N LEU A 101 1.84 11.18 -38.24
CA LEU A 101 2.58 11.15 -39.52
C LEU A 101 1.63 11.22 -40.72
N LYS A 102 0.51 10.48 -40.68
CA LYS A 102 -0.50 10.50 -41.74
C LYS A 102 -1.17 11.88 -41.87
N LEU A 103 -1.46 12.55 -40.75
CA LEU A 103 -1.98 13.93 -40.75
C LEU A 103 -0.99 14.94 -41.32
N LEU A 104 0.31 14.76 -41.09
CA LEU A 104 1.36 15.60 -41.65
C LEU A 104 1.65 15.30 -43.14
N GLY A 105 0.98 14.31 -43.74
CA GLY A 105 1.07 14.01 -45.17
C GLY A 105 1.98 12.84 -45.53
N VAL A 106 2.51 12.10 -44.56
CA VAL A 106 3.31 10.88 -44.84
C VAL A 106 2.40 9.79 -45.38
N SER A 107 2.72 9.30 -46.58
CA SER A 107 1.96 8.26 -47.27
C SER A 107 1.94 6.94 -46.46
N PRO A 108 0.78 6.25 -46.35
CA PRO A 108 0.71 4.89 -45.81
C PRO A 108 1.62 3.87 -46.51
N GLN A 109 2.05 4.15 -47.75
CA GLN A 109 2.97 3.33 -48.53
C GLN A 109 4.45 3.64 -48.22
N HIS A 110 4.74 4.67 -47.41
CA HIS A 110 6.09 4.96 -46.95
C HIS A 110 6.66 3.76 -46.18
N PRO A 111 7.93 3.34 -46.38
CA PRO A 111 8.49 2.13 -45.76
C PRO A 111 8.33 2.09 -44.23
N ALA A 112 8.51 3.22 -43.55
CA ALA A 112 8.30 3.33 -42.11
C ALA A 112 6.83 3.08 -41.70
N MET A 113 5.87 3.60 -42.47
CA MET A 113 4.43 3.44 -42.22
C MET A 113 3.99 2.00 -42.46
N VAL A 114 4.50 1.33 -43.50
CA VAL A 114 4.20 -0.09 -43.77
C VAL A 114 4.66 -0.98 -42.62
N LYS A 115 5.87 -0.74 -42.08
CA LYS A 115 6.36 -1.49 -40.91
C LYS A 115 5.50 -1.21 -39.66
N ALA A 116 5.19 0.05 -39.40
CA ALA A 116 4.33 0.46 -38.30
C ALA A 116 2.94 -0.18 -38.36
N ASN A 117 2.31 -0.18 -39.54
CA ASN A 117 1.03 -0.85 -39.75
C ASN A 117 1.10 -2.33 -39.38
N LYS A 118 2.13 -3.04 -39.85
CA LYS A 118 2.34 -4.46 -39.55
C LYS A 118 2.52 -4.72 -38.06
N SER A 119 3.33 -3.90 -37.37
CA SER A 119 3.58 -4.06 -35.93
C SER A 119 2.34 -3.74 -35.09
N ILE A 120 1.58 -2.70 -35.46
CA ILE A 120 0.31 -2.33 -34.82
C ILE A 120 -0.72 -3.46 -34.95
N LEU A 121 -0.91 -4.02 -36.15
CA LEU A 121 -1.86 -5.12 -36.37
C LEU A 121 -1.43 -6.39 -35.62
N ALA A 122 -0.13 -6.68 -35.56
CA ALA A 122 0.41 -7.79 -34.78
C ALA A 122 0.15 -7.64 -33.27
N ALA A 123 0.10 -6.40 -32.76
CA ALA A 123 -0.25 -6.07 -31.38
C ALA A 123 -1.78 -6.02 -31.11
N GLY A 124 -2.61 -6.34 -32.10
CA GLY A 124 -4.08 -6.37 -31.98
C GLY A 124 -4.79 -5.09 -32.43
N GLY A 125 -4.05 -4.14 -33.02
CA GLY A 125 -4.59 -2.95 -33.66
C GLY A 125 -5.22 -1.94 -32.69
N VAL A 126 -6.01 -1.01 -33.25
CA VAL A 126 -6.67 0.08 -32.50
C VAL A 126 -7.54 -0.44 -31.34
N ALA A 127 -8.09 -1.65 -31.43
CA ALA A 127 -8.91 -2.24 -30.37
C ALA A 127 -8.13 -2.47 -29.05
N GLN A 128 -6.80 -2.56 -29.10
CA GLN A 128 -5.95 -2.82 -27.92
C GLN A 128 -5.29 -1.56 -27.33
N VAL A 129 -5.61 -0.36 -27.83
CA VAL A 129 -5.01 0.88 -27.32
C VAL A 129 -5.59 1.28 -25.95
N ARG A 130 -4.79 2.01 -25.17
CA ARG A 130 -5.14 2.55 -23.84
C ARG A 130 -6.32 3.52 -23.91
N ILE A 131 -6.92 3.82 -22.76
CA ILE A 131 -8.11 4.66 -22.69
C ILE A 131 -7.89 6.09 -23.17
N PHE A 132 -6.75 6.69 -22.86
CA PHE A 132 -6.40 8.03 -23.35
C PHE A 132 -6.35 8.08 -24.87
N THR A 133 -5.68 7.12 -25.50
CA THR A 133 -5.64 6.98 -26.97
C THR A 133 -7.03 6.77 -27.55
N ARG A 134 -7.89 5.98 -26.90
CA ARG A 134 -9.29 5.81 -27.34
C ARG A 134 -10.07 7.12 -27.29
N LEU A 135 -9.92 7.90 -26.22
CA LEU A 135 -10.54 9.22 -26.11
C LEU A 135 -10.05 10.15 -27.23
N PHE A 136 -8.74 10.18 -27.49
CA PHE A 136 -8.16 10.99 -28.57
C PHE A 136 -8.58 10.52 -29.97
N LEU A 137 -8.77 9.23 -30.20
CA LEU A 137 -9.30 8.73 -31.46
C LEU A 137 -10.81 8.96 -31.58
N ALA A 138 -11.54 8.95 -30.46
CA ALA A 138 -12.98 9.18 -30.43
C ALA A 138 -13.37 10.60 -30.81
N ILE A 139 -12.56 11.61 -30.46
CA ILE A 139 -12.82 13.00 -30.88
C ILE A 139 -12.73 13.20 -32.41
N PHE A 140 -12.22 12.23 -33.18
CA PHE A 140 -12.20 12.24 -34.66
C PHE A 140 -13.13 11.18 -35.29
N GLY A 141 -13.90 10.44 -34.48
CA GLY A 141 -14.75 9.35 -34.97
C GLY A 141 -14.00 8.10 -35.44
N LEU A 142 -12.73 7.93 -35.03
CA LEU A 142 -11.91 6.76 -35.37
C LEU A 142 -12.15 5.59 -34.41
N VAL A 143 -12.63 5.89 -33.21
CA VAL A 143 -13.15 4.96 -32.20
C VAL A 143 -14.54 5.46 -31.78
N PRO A 144 -15.56 4.60 -31.65
CA PRO A 144 -16.88 5.06 -31.22
C PRO A 144 -16.84 5.53 -29.75
N TRP A 145 -17.51 6.65 -29.44
CA TRP A 145 -17.66 7.15 -28.05
C TRP A 145 -18.30 6.14 -27.10
N ALA A 146 -19.08 5.18 -27.61
CA ALA A 146 -19.64 4.08 -26.82
C ALA A 146 -18.58 3.09 -26.29
N ALA A 147 -17.35 3.13 -26.81
CA ALA A 147 -16.23 2.31 -26.34
C ALA A 147 -15.32 3.04 -25.33
N VAL A 148 -15.69 4.26 -24.92
CA VAL A 148 -15.01 5.09 -23.91
C VAL A 148 -15.88 5.11 -22.64
N PRO A 149 -15.34 4.81 -21.44
CA PRO A 149 -16.06 4.88 -20.17
C PRO A 149 -16.70 6.25 -19.93
N GLU A 150 -17.81 6.29 -19.19
CA GLU A 150 -18.51 7.54 -18.92
C GLU A 150 -17.76 8.41 -17.88
N LEU A 151 -17.55 9.68 -18.24
CA LEU A 151 -16.97 10.72 -17.38
C LEU A 151 -17.96 11.89 -17.22
N PRO A 152 -18.90 11.80 -16.27
CA PRO A 152 -19.92 12.83 -16.09
C PRO A 152 -19.35 14.09 -15.41
N PRO A 153 -19.66 15.31 -15.90
CA PRO A 153 -19.32 16.57 -15.24
C PRO A 153 -19.71 16.65 -13.77
N GLU A 154 -20.77 15.96 -13.35
CA GLU A 154 -21.27 15.97 -11.98
C GLU A 154 -20.22 15.51 -10.94
N LEU A 155 -19.14 14.83 -11.35
CA LEU A 155 -18.02 14.47 -10.46
C LEU A 155 -17.38 15.70 -9.78
N ILE A 156 -17.36 16.87 -10.43
CA ILE A 156 -16.82 18.11 -9.85
C ILE A 156 -17.63 18.60 -8.63
N LEU A 157 -18.89 18.19 -8.52
CA LEU A 157 -19.79 18.60 -7.44
C LEU A 157 -19.60 17.77 -6.16
N LEU A 158 -18.83 16.67 -6.23
CA LEU A 158 -18.62 15.79 -5.10
C LEU A 158 -17.66 16.43 -4.09
N PRO A 159 -18.07 16.58 -2.81
CA PRO A 159 -17.21 17.18 -1.81
C PRO A 159 -15.99 16.26 -1.54
N PRO A 160 -14.85 16.80 -1.06
CA PRO A 160 -13.62 16.02 -0.83
C PRO A 160 -13.81 14.80 0.08
N SER A 161 -14.81 14.83 0.96
CA SER A 161 -15.17 13.70 1.82
C SER A 161 -15.77 12.51 1.08
N VAL A 162 -16.19 12.62 -0.18
CA VAL A 162 -16.75 11.52 -0.99
C VAL A 162 -15.66 10.83 -1.80
N LEU A 163 -15.63 9.49 -1.80
CA LEU A 163 -14.54 8.69 -2.38
C LEU A 163 -14.21 9.00 -3.85
N LEU A 164 -15.22 9.29 -4.67
CA LEU A 164 -15.06 9.60 -6.10
C LEU A 164 -14.85 11.10 -6.38
N SER A 165 -14.70 11.93 -5.35
CA SER A 165 -14.37 13.35 -5.54
C SER A 165 -13.06 13.50 -6.31
N VAL A 166 -13.02 14.49 -7.20
CA VAL A 166 -11.81 14.83 -7.96
C VAL A 166 -10.63 15.21 -7.05
N TYR A 167 -10.89 15.66 -5.81
CA TYR A 167 -9.86 15.96 -4.82
C TYR A 167 -9.24 14.73 -4.13
N ASN A 168 -9.82 13.54 -4.34
CA ASN A 168 -9.20 12.26 -3.97
C ASN A 168 -8.37 11.66 -5.11
N MET A 169 -8.36 12.31 -6.29
CA MET A 169 -7.44 12.01 -7.37
C MET A 169 -6.16 12.82 -7.17
N SER A 170 -5.01 12.29 -7.58
CA SER A 170 -3.74 13.01 -7.56
C SER A 170 -3.83 14.32 -8.36
N ALA A 171 -3.04 15.32 -7.98
CA ALA A 171 -2.90 16.60 -8.69
C ALA A 171 -2.93 16.46 -10.23
N TRP A 172 -2.04 15.65 -10.79
CA TRP A 172 -1.93 15.44 -12.24
C TRP A 172 -3.20 14.79 -12.84
N ALA A 173 -3.83 13.87 -12.12
CA ALA A 173 -5.05 13.22 -12.56
C ALA A 173 -6.26 14.17 -12.48
N ARG A 174 -6.40 14.90 -11.38
CA ARG A 174 -7.46 15.90 -11.15
C ARG A 174 -7.46 16.95 -12.25
N LEU A 175 -6.31 17.57 -12.50
CA LEU A 175 -6.15 18.64 -13.48
C LEU A 175 -6.37 18.16 -14.93
N THR A 176 -6.15 16.86 -15.20
CA THR A 176 -6.46 16.24 -16.49
C THR A 176 -7.93 15.82 -16.62
N VAL A 177 -8.52 15.24 -15.57
CA VAL A 177 -9.87 14.68 -15.60
C VAL A 177 -10.93 15.76 -15.71
N VAL A 178 -10.81 16.87 -14.96
CA VAL A 178 -11.82 17.95 -14.96
C VAL A 178 -12.12 18.50 -16.36
N PRO A 179 -11.14 18.90 -17.19
CA PRO A 179 -11.42 19.28 -18.58
C PRO A 179 -11.96 18.12 -19.41
N LEU A 180 -11.51 16.88 -19.20
CA LEU A 180 -12.03 15.71 -19.91
C LEU A 180 -13.51 15.42 -19.57
N LEU A 181 -14.03 15.85 -18.42
CA LEU A 181 -15.46 15.78 -18.13
C LEU A 181 -16.27 16.62 -19.12
N LEU A 182 -15.77 17.80 -19.49
CA LEU A 182 -16.38 18.67 -20.50
C LEU A 182 -16.26 18.06 -21.90
N VAL A 183 -15.07 17.55 -22.27
CA VAL A 183 -14.88 16.87 -23.56
C VAL A 183 -15.84 15.68 -23.70
N SER A 184 -15.97 14.88 -22.64
CA SER A 184 -16.88 13.73 -22.58
C SER A 184 -18.36 14.11 -22.58
N HIS A 185 -18.70 15.31 -22.07
CA HIS A 185 -20.06 15.84 -22.19
C HIS A 185 -20.42 16.10 -23.66
N HIS A 186 -19.53 16.77 -24.40
CA HIS A 186 -19.76 17.20 -25.78
C HIS A 186 -19.62 16.09 -26.81
N ARG A 187 -18.74 15.10 -26.57
CA ARG A 187 -18.44 14.01 -27.52
C ARG A 187 -18.18 14.52 -28.94
N PRO A 188 -17.21 15.42 -29.14
CA PRO A 188 -17.00 16.04 -30.44
C PRO A 188 -16.56 15.01 -31.50
N ILE A 189 -16.75 15.40 -32.76
CA ILE A 189 -16.20 14.73 -33.94
C ILE A 189 -15.57 15.82 -34.80
N PHE A 190 -14.27 16.03 -34.68
CA PHE A 190 -13.49 16.94 -35.53
C PHE A 190 -13.32 16.34 -36.93
N ALA A 191 -13.23 17.20 -37.94
CA ALA A 191 -13.05 16.76 -39.32
C ALA A 191 -11.63 16.22 -39.54
N LEU A 192 -11.51 15.18 -40.36
CA LEU A 192 -10.24 14.68 -40.90
C LEU A 192 -10.14 15.03 -42.40
N PRO A 193 -9.01 14.77 -43.08
CA PRO A 193 -8.88 15.03 -44.52
C PRO A 193 -9.92 14.34 -45.40
N ASN A 194 -10.50 13.22 -44.94
CA ASN A 194 -11.60 12.52 -45.61
C ASN A 194 -13.01 12.96 -45.16
N GLY A 195 -13.11 14.06 -44.40
CA GLY A 195 -14.37 14.63 -43.91
C GLY A 195 -14.68 14.31 -42.45
N ARG A 196 -15.85 14.78 -42.00
CA ARG A 196 -16.37 14.59 -40.63
C ARG A 196 -17.32 13.38 -40.62
N SER A 197 -17.05 12.37 -39.79
CA SER A 197 -17.87 11.15 -39.66
C SER A 197 -17.72 10.52 -38.28
N GLU A 198 -18.80 10.01 -37.69
CA GLU A 198 -18.78 9.25 -36.43
C GLU A 198 -18.17 7.85 -36.57
N ASN A 199 -18.12 7.32 -37.79
CA ASN A 199 -17.51 6.04 -38.15
C ASN A 199 -16.41 6.28 -39.21
N ASN A 200 -15.45 7.14 -38.88
CA ASN A 200 -14.46 7.60 -39.83
C ASN A 200 -13.50 6.46 -40.25
N THR A 201 -13.23 6.35 -41.55
CA THR A 201 -12.40 5.29 -42.16
C THR A 201 -10.92 5.66 -42.29
N TYR A 202 -10.50 6.82 -41.78
CA TYR A 202 -9.15 7.36 -42.01
C TYR A 202 -8.03 6.52 -41.40
N LEU A 203 -8.29 5.61 -40.47
CA LEU A 203 -7.30 4.66 -39.92
C LEU A 203 -7.77 3.20 -40.01
N ASP A 204 -8.63 2.85 -40.98
CA ASP A 204 -9.16 1.48 -41.12
C ASP A 204 -8.05 0.44 -41.29
N GLU A 205 -6.93 0.81 -41.90
CA GLU A 205 -5.78 -0.07 -42.06
C GLU A 205 -5.12 -0.51 -40.75
N LEU A 206 -5.39 0.19 -39.63
CA LEU A 206 -4.87 -0.15 -38.30
C LEU A 206 -5.83 -1.02 -37.48
N TRP A 207 -7.02 -1.31 -38.01
CA TRP A 207 -8.00 -2.18 -37.36
C TRP A 207 -7.85 -3.62 -37.85
N CYS A 208 -7.77 -4.58 -36.92
CA CYS A 208 -7.84 -6.00 -37.28
C CYS A 208 -9.23 -6.38 -37.84
N ASN A 209 -10.28 -5.64 -37.44
CA ASN A 209 -11.63 -5.77 -37.98
C ASN A 209 -12.25 -4.37 -38.17
N PRO A 210 -12.06 -3.72 -39.34
CA PRO A 210 -12.56 -2.37 -39.59
C PRO A 210 -14.10 -2.30 -39.69
N GLU A 211 -14.78 -3.42 -39.96
CA GLU A 211 -16.25 -3.48 -40.06
C GLU A 211 -16.93 -3.39 -38.69
N ASN A 212 -16.26 -3.80 -37.62
CA ASN A 212 -16.76 -3.71 -36.24
C ASN A 212 -15.73 -3.05 -35.31
N LYS A 213 -15.86 -1.74 -35.16
CA LYS A 213 -15.01 -0.91 -34.29
C LYS A 213 -15.47 -0.85 -32.82
N TYR A 214 -16.52 -1.59 -32.45
CA TYR A 214 -17.01 -1.61 -31.08
C TYR A 214 -16.19 -2.59 -30.23
N ALA A 215 -15.27 -2.05 -29.44
CA ALA A 215 -14.43 -2.81 -28.52
C ALA A 215 -14.49 -2.15 -27.12
N PRO A 216 -15.50 -2.45 -26.26
CA PRO A 216 -15.64 -1.79 -24.97
C PRO A 216 -14.42 -2.03 -24.07
N TYR A 217 -13.99 -0.99 -23.34
CA TYR A 217 -12.84 -1.07 -22.45
C TYR A 217 -13.15 -1.83 -21.15
N ALA A 218 -14.37 -1.66 -20.64
CA ALA A 218 -14.80 -2.32 -19.42
C ALA A 218 -14.82 -3.85 -19.61
N PRO A 219 -14.31 -4.63 -18.65
CA PRO A 219 -14.22 -6.07 -18.80
C PRO A 219 -15.61 -6.71 -18.83
N SER A 220 -15.72 -7.86 -19.51
CA SER A 220 -17.02 -8.48 -19.80
C SER A 220 -17.75 -8.97 -18.55
N LEU A 221 -18.99 -8.48 -18.35
CA LEU A 221 -19.90 -8.91 -17.28
C LEU A 221 -20.33 -10.39 -17.38
N TRP A 222 -20.03 -11.06 -18.48
CA TRP A 222 -20.30 -12.49 -18.69
C TRP A 222 -19.23 -13.42 -18.09
N LYS A 223 -18.12 -12.87 -17.58
CA LYS A 223 -17.06 -13.60 -16.85
C LYS A 223 -16.74 -12.98 -15.48
N PRO A 224 -17.74 -12.75 -14.60
CA PRO A 224 -17.56 -11.98 -13.35
C PRO A 224 -16.64 -12.68 -12.34
N TRP A 225 -16.47 -14.01 -12.43
CA TRP A 225 -15.59 -14.80 -11.56
C TRP A 225 -14.09 -14.49 -11.71
N ARG A 226 -13.69 -13.71 -12.73
CA ARG A 226 -12.31 -13.25 -12.93
C ARG A 226 -12.04 -11.84 -12.37
N MET A 227 -13.04 -11.15 -11.82
CA MET A 227 -12.91 -9.78 -11.33
C MET A 227 -12.95 -9.71 -9.80
N ASP A 228 -12.15 -8.82 -9.21
CA ASP A 228 -12.31 -8.46 -7.81
C ASP A 228 -13.58 -7.59 -7.60
N PHE A 229 -13.99 -7.42 -6.34
CA PHE A 229 -15.21 -6.69 -6.00
C PHE A 229 -15.25 -5.27 -6.54
N VAL A 230 -14.13 -4.56 -6.42
CA VAL A 230 -14.04 -3.14 -6.75
C VAL A 230 -14.17 -3.00 -8.26
N THR A 231 -13.44 -3.80 -9.02
CA THR A 231 -13.52 -3.84 -10.48
C THR A 231 -14.95 -4.15 -10.95
N LEU A 232 -15.64 -5.10 -10.29
CA LEU A 232 -17.04 -5.41 -10.60
C LEU A 232 -17.96 -4.22 -10.33
N VAL A 233 -17.84 -3.57 -9.17
CA VAL A 233 -18.65 -2.39 -8.81
C VAL A 233 -18.39 -1.24 -9.79
N CYS A 234 -17.14 -0.95 -10.12
CA CYS A 234 -16.78 0.10 -11.08
C CYS A 234 -17.33 -0.22 -12.48
N THR A 235 -17.24 -1.47 -12.93
CA THR A 235 -17.78 -1.92 -14.23
C THR A 235 -19.30 -1.80 -14.27
N LEU A 236 -20.00 -2.20 -13.21
CA LEU A 236 -21.46 -2.06 -13.11
C LEU A 236 -21.87 -0.59 -13.05
N THR A 237 -21.09 0.24 -12.37
CA THR A 237 -21.35 1.69 -12.27
C THR A 237 -21.21 2.34 -13.64
N ASP A 238 -20.15 2.03 -14.38
CA ASP A 238 -19.94 2.51 -15.75
C ASP A 238 -21.07 2.04 -16.69
N GLY A 239 -21.46 0.76 -16.61
CA GLY A 239 -22.61 0.24 -17.36
C GLY A 239 -23.93 0.95 -17.01
N ALA A 240 -24.16 1.26 -15.74
CA ALA A 240 -25.33 2.01 -15.30
C ALA A 240 -25.29 3.46 -15.80
N LEU A 241 -24.12 4.12 -15.77
CA LEU A 241 -23.93 5.45 -16.33
C LEU A 241 -24.25 5.47 -17.82
N HIS A 242 -23.74 4.50 -18.60
CA HIS A 242 -24.08 4.36 -20.01
C HIS A 242 -25.60 4.18 -20.22
N ALA A 243 -26.25 3.33 -19.40
CA ALA A 243 -27.69 3.11 -19.49
C ALA A 243 -28.53 4.38 -19.24
N VAL A 244 -28.05 5.31 -18.41
CA VAL A 244 -28.69 6.62 -18.16
C VAL A 244 -28.09 7.75 -19.02
N ASN A 245 -27.45 7.42 -20.14
CA ASN A 245 -26.81 8.36 -21.07
C ASN A 245 -25.79 9.30 -20.38
N GLY A 246 -24.99 8.75 -19.47
CA GLY A 246 -23.96 9.46 -18.70
C GLY A 246 -24.51 10.63 -17.89
N MET A 247 -25.75 10.54 -17.40
CA MET A 247 -26.47 11.58 -16.66
C MET A 247 -26.70 12.89 -17.44
N ARG A 248 -26.56 12.90 -18.78
CA ARG A 248 -26.68 14.14 -19.61
C ARG A 248 -27.98 14.90 -19.43
N ASN A 249 -29.05 14.21 -19.04
CA ASN A 249 -30.38 14.77 -18.85
C ASN A 249 -30.66 15.18 -17.39
N PHE A 250 -29.69 15.08 -16.47
CA PHE A 250 -29.89 15.43 -15.06
C PHE A 250 -29.92 16.95 -14.87
N PRO A 251 -30.73 17.48 -13.94
CA PRO A 251 -30.95 18.92 -13.78
C PRO A 251 -29.71 19.71 -13.34
N CYS A 252 -28.74 19.06 -12.70
CA CYS A 252 -27.50 19.71 -12.27
C CYS A 252 -26.43 19.81 -13.37
N ARG A 253 -26.65 19.26 -14.57
CA ARG A 253 -25.66 19.20 -15.65
C ARG A 253 -25.06 20.57 -16.00
N SER A 254 -25.91 21.58 -16.21
CA SER A 254 -25.46 22.93 -16.57
C SER A 254 -24.63 23.57 -15.47
N TYR A 255 -25.00 23.33 -14.20
CA TYR A 255 -24.24 23.81 -13.06
C TYR A 255 -22.89 23.08 -12.94
N ALA A 256 -22.87 21.76 -13.09
CA ALA A 256 -21.64 20.96 -13.08
C ALA A 256 -20.66 21.42 -14.17
N ARG A 257 -21.14 21.66 -15.40
CA ARG A 257 -20.31 22.23 -16.47
C ARG A 257 -19.72 23.58 -16.12
N LYS A 258 -20.54 24.47 -15.55
CA LYS A 258 -20.06 25.78 -15.08
C LYS A 258 -18.96 25.61 -14.03
N GLN A 259 -19.13 24.72 -13.05
CA GLN A 259 -18.09 24.46 -12.05
C GLN A 259 -16.79 23.91 -12.67
N CYS A 260 -16.87 23.04 -13.68
CA CYS A 260 -15.66 22.61 -14.41
C CYS A 260 -14.99 23.79 -15.13
N LEU A 261 -15.77 24.69 -15.74
CA LEU A 261 -15.25 25.85 -16.45
C LEU A 261 -14.62 26.88 -15.50
N ASP A 262 -15.26 27.15 -14.36
CA ASP A 262 -14.73 28.01 -13.30
C ASP A 262 -13.41 27.42 -12.76
N PHE A 263 -13.35 26.10 -12.55
CA PHE A 263 -12.12 25.40 -12.19
C PHE A 263 -11.01 25.62 -13.24
N LEU A 264 -11.31 25.48 -14.54
CA LEU A 264 -10.34 25.73 -15.61
C LEU A 264 -9.80 27.17 -15.58
N PHE A 265 -10.65 28.18 -15.35
CA PHE A 265 -10.19 29.57 -15.29
C PHE A 265 -9.36 29.89 -14.05
N GLU A 266 -9.72 29.32 -12.91
CA GLU A 266 -8.97 29.48 -11.67
C GLU A 266 -7.57 28.84 -11.78
N HIS A 267 -7.47 27.69 -12.44
CA HIS A 267 -6.24 26.91 -12.55
C HIS A 267 -5.37 27.27 -13.76
N GLN A 268 -5.75 28.25 -14.58
CA GLN A 268 -4.88 28.74 -15.65
C GLN A 268 -3.81 29.65 -15.07
N GLU A 269 -2.56 29.20 -15.14
CA GLU A 269 -1.38 29.89 -14.61
C GLU A 269 -1.11 31.21 -15.35
N GLU A 270 -0.27 32.09 -14.78
CA GLU A 270 0.08 33.38 -15.39
C GLU A 270 0.71 33.24 -16.77
N ASP A 271 1.47 32.18 -16.97
CA ASP A 271 2.09 31.88 -18.26
C ASP A 271 1.05 31.36 -19.27
N GLY A 272 -0.11 30.87 -18.81
CA GLY A 272 -1.20 30.34 -19.64
C GLY A 272 -1.32 28.82 -19.61
N SER A 273 -0.38 28.13 -18.95
CA SER A 273 -0.42 26.69 -18.74
C SER A 273 -1.46 26.27 -17.69
N TRP A 274 -1.69 24.97 -17.59
CA TRP A 274 -2.38 24.33 -16.48
C TRP A 274 -1.41 23.31 -15.90
N ALA A 275 -1.07 23.45 -14.62
CA ALA A 275 -0.17 22.53 -13.89
C ALA A 275 1.25 22.39 -14.45
N GLY A 276 1.67 23.21 -15.43
CA GLY A 276 2.98 23.02 -16.07
C GLY A 276 3.17 21.68 -16.80
N TYR A 277 2.08 20.98 -17.16
CA TYR A 277 2.14 19.64 -17.77
C TYR A 277 1.23 19.52 -19.00
N TYR A 278 1.62 18.72 -19.98
CA TYR A 278 0.97 18.70 -21.31
C TYR A 278 -0.50 18.21 -21.32
N PRO A 279 -0.87 17.04 -20.74
CA PRO A 279 -2.25 16.55 -20.74
C PRO A 279 -3.32 17.52 -20.22
N PRO A 280 -3.18 18.20 -19.06
CA PRO A 280 -4.17 19.16 -18.60
C PRO A 280 -4.26 20.40 -19.51
N MET A 281 -3.14 20.87 -20.08
CA MET A 281 -3.13 21.97 -21.05
C MET A 281 -3.89 21.59 -22.33
N HIS A 282 -3.57 20.43 -22.88
CA HIS A 282 -4.20 19.87 -24.07
C HIS A 282 -5.73 19.72 -23.88
N ALA A 283 -6.14 19.07 -22.80
CA ALA A 283 -7.55 18.84 -22.50
C ALA A 283 -8.31 20.16 -22.22
N SER A 284 -7.70 21.12 -21.53
CA SER A 284 -8.32 22.40 -21.19
C SER A 284 -8.57 23.26 -22.43
N ILE A 285 -7.64 23.32 -23.37
CA ILE A 285 -7.81 24.04 -24.63
C ILE A 285 -9.00 23.47 -25.42
N ILE A 286 -9.07 22.14 -25.56
CA ILE A 286 -10.20 21.49 -26.23
C ILE A 286 -11.51 21.78 -25.49
N ALA A 287 -11.53 21.64 -24.17
CA ALA A 287 -12.72 21.89 -23.36
C ALA A 287 -13.24 23.33 -23.52
N LEU A 288 -12.37 24.34 -23.50
CA LEU A 288 -12.75 25.73 -23.70
C LEU A 288 -13.38 25.97 -25.08
N VAL A 289 -12.78 25.42 -26.14
CA VAL A 289 -13.33 25.55 -27.50
C VAL A 289 -14.71 24.89 -27.61
N LEU A 290 -14.90 23.72 -26.98
CA LEU A 290 -16.18 23.02 -26.96
C LEU A 290 -17.25 23.75 -26.11
N GLU A 291 -16.83 24.48 -25.08
CA GLU A 291 -17.69 25.38 -24.30
C GLU A 291 -18.01 26.70 -25.04
N GLY A 292 -17.55 26.86 -26.29
CA GLY A 292 -17.92 27.96 -27.17
C GLY A 292 -16.95 29.16 -27.17
N TYR A 293 -15.77 29.02 -26.56
CA TYR A 293 -14.74 30.05 -26.62
C TYR A 293 -14.05 30.02 -27.99
N ASP A 294 -14.01 31.18 -28.66
CA ASP A 294 -13.30 31.33 -29.92
C ASP A 294 -11.80 31.05 -29.75
N ILE A 295 -11.15 30.50 -30.78
CA ILE A 295 -9.71 30.20 -30.76
C ILE A 295 -8.87 31.44 -30.46
N LYS A 296 -9.33 32.64 -30.86
CA LYS A 296 -8.67 33.93 -30.60
C LYS A 296 -9.01 34.53 -29.23
N SER A 297 -9.87 33.87 -28.45
CA SER A 297 -10.16 34.31 -27.09
C SER A 297 -8.91 34.22 -26.21
N ARG A 298 -8.78 35.14 -25.26
CA ARG A 298 -7.59 35.26 -24.42
C ARG A 298 -7.24 33.97 -23.65
N PRO A 299 -8.19 33.23 -23.03
CA PRO A 299 -7.85 31.99 -22.34
C PRO A 299 -7.28 30.91 -23.26
N VAL A 300 -7.84 30.77 -24.48
CA VAL A 300 -7.38 29.78 -25.47
C VAL A 300 -6.01 30.16 -26.04
N GLN A 301 -5.82 31.44 -26.42
CA GLN A 301 -4.53 31.93 -26.92
C GLN A 301 -3.40 31.73 -25.90
N ARG A 302 -3.64 32.07 -24.63
CA ARG A 302 -2.67 31.84 -23.55
C ARG A 302 -2.33 30.35 -23.37
N GLY A 303 -3.32 29.46 -23.51
CA GLY A 303 -3.09 28.02 -23.48
C GLY A 303 -2.18 27.55 -24.62
N LEU A 304 -2.41 28.05 -25.84
CA LEU A 304 -1.58 27.73 -27.01
C LEU A 304 -0.16 28.30 -26.87
N GLU A 305 -0.02 29.55 -26.41
CA GLU A 305 1.27 30.17 -26.08
C GLU A 305 2.01 29.38 -24.99
N GLY A 306 1.27 28.81 -24.03
CA GLY A 306 1.78 27.89 -23.03
C GLY A 306 2.40 26.64 -23.63
N LEU A 307 1.67 25.95 -24.50
CA LEU A 307 2.17 24.75 -25.18
C LEU A 307 3.42 25.06 -26.03
N GLN A 308 3.47 26.23 -26.68
CA GLN A 308 4.62 26.62 -27.50
C GLN A 308 5.93 26.67 -26.71
N ARG A 309 5.89 27.00 -25.41
CA ARG A 309 7.09 27.04 -24.56
C ARG A 309 7.67 25.65 -24.25
N PHE A 310 6.92 24.58 -24.52
CA PHE A 310 7.35 23.21 -24.28
C PHE A 310 7.99 22.58 -25.52
N ILE A 311 7.94 23.27 -26.67
CA ILE A 311 8.56 22.81 -27.92
C ILE A 311 10.08 22.83 -27.76
N TRP A 312 10.69 21.67 -27.97
CA TRP A 312 12.13 21.53 -28.09
C TRP A 312 12.51 21.38 -29.58
N SER A 313 13.57 22.07 -29.99
CA SER A 313 14.06 22.06 -31.37
C SER A 313 15.56 21.79 -31.39
N ASP A 314 15.99 20.79 -32.14
CA ASP A 314 17.40 20.54 -32.44
C ASP A 314 17.60 19.98 -33.85
N GLN A 315 18.78 19.42 -34.14
CA GLN A 315 19.15 18.89 -35.45
C GLN A 315 18.31 17.67 -35.88
N THR A 316 17.70 16.96 -34.93
CA THR A 316 16.86 15.78 -35.21
C THR A 316 15.44 16.20 -35.61
N GLY A 317 14.96 17.32 -35.09
CA GLY A 317 13.66 17.89 -35.41
C GLY A 317 12.94 18.50 -34.19
N GLN A 318 11.67 18.86 -34.40
CA GLN A 318 10.79 19.43 -33.39
C GLN A 318 10.00 18.37 -32.64
N ARG A 319 9.83 18.58 -31.34
CA ARG A 319 9.07 17.72 -30.44
C ARG A 319 8.51 18.48 -29.26
N MET A 320 7.46 17.93 -28.68
CA MET A 320 6.80 18.47 -27.50
C MET A 320 7.27 17.75 -26.24
N GLN A 321 7.76 18.51 -25.25
CA GLN A 321 8.07 17.98 -23.93
C GLN A 321 6.78 17.72 -23.14
N ALA A 322 6.81 16.73 -22.25
CA ALA A 322 5.67 16.42 -21.40
C ALA A 322 5.48 17.47 -20.28
N CYS A 323 6.58 17.86 -19.63
CA CYS A 323 6.72 19.00 -18.69
C CYS A 323 8.06 19.71 -18.97
N VAL A 324 8.37 20.73 -18.17
CA VAL A 324 9.67 21.40 -18.15
C VAL A 324 10.23 21.41 -16.73
N SER A 325 11.53 21.23 -16.53
CA SER A 325 12.16 20.97 -15.22
C SER A 325 13.05 22.10 -14.64
N PRO A 326 12.79 23.40 -14.89
CA PRO A 326 13.76 24.45 -14.58
C PRO A 326 14.05 24.61 -13.08
N VAL A 327 13.07 24.40 -12.19
CA VAL A 327 13.29 24.55 -10.74
C VAL A 327 14.10 23.38 -10.23
N TRP A 328 13.66 22.16 -10.53
CA TRP A 328 14.37 20.94 -10.17
C TRP A 328 15.81 20.92 -10.67
N ASP A 329 16.03 21.19 -11.96
CA ASP A 329 17.37 21.23 -12.57
C ASP A 329 18.26 22.26 -11.90
N THR A 330 17.71 23.44 -11.59
CA THR A 330 18.48 24.52 -10.95
C THR A 330 18.82 24.19 -9.50
N ILE A 331 17.91 23.55 -8.76
CA ILE A 331 18.17 23.08 -7.40
C ILE A 331 19.31 22.05 -7.40
N LEU A 332 19.16 20.98 -8.19
CA LEU A 332 20.14 19.90 -8.22
C LEU A 332 21.50 20.38 -8.75
N MET A 333 21.50 21.26 -9.76
CA MET A 333 22.75 21.82 -10.28
C MET A 333 23.42 22.73 -9.24
N THR A 334 22.66 23.53 -8.50
CA THR A 334 23.21 24.37 -7.42
C THR A 334 23.84 23.51 -6.34
N ILE A 335 23.17 22.42 -5.92
CA ILE A 335 23.71 21.45 -4.96
C ILE A 335 24.98 20.79 -5.51
N GLY A 336 24.94 20.29 -6.74
CA GLY A 336 26.09 19.64 -7.39
C GLY A 336 27.31 20.56 -7.52
N LEU A 337 27.11 21.83 -7.90
CA LEU A 337 28.20 22.81 -7.96
C LEU A 337 28.80 23.08 -6.56
N LEU A 338 27.97 23.20 -5.52
CA LEU A 338 28.44 23.36 -4.15
C LEU A 338 29.23 22.13 -3.68
N ASP A 339 28.72 20.93 -3.93
CA ASP A 339 29.36 19.66 -3.53
C ASP A 339 30.63 19.38 -4.35
N SER A 340 30.75 19.93 -5.56
CA SER A 340 32.00 19.92 -6.35
C SER A 340 33.10 20.84 -5.79
N GLY A 341 32.80 21.64 -4.76
CA GLY A 341 33.74 22.57 -4.12
C GLY A 341 33.73 23.98 -4.71
N LEU A 342 32.74 24.34 -5.55
CA LEU A 342 32.60 25.72 -6.02
C LEU A 342 32.28 26.66 -4.84
N PRO A 343 32.91 27.85 -4.72
CA PRO A 343 32.66 28.74 -3.60
C PRO A 343 31.17 29.13 -3.47
N ARG A 344 30.67 29.14 -2.23
CA ARG A 344 29.29 29.54 -1.86
C ARG A 344 28.90 30.96 -2.30
N ASN A 345 29.88 31.82 -2.51
CA ASN A 345 29.74 33.20 -2.98
C ASN A 345 30.06 33.37 -4.48
N SER A 346 30.23 32.27 -5.23
CA SER A 346 30.40 32.34 -6.67
C SER A 346 29.16 32.96 -7.32
N LYS A 347 29.35 33.71 -8.42
CA LYS A 347 28.25 34.39 -9.10
C LYS A 347 27.12 33.42 -9.51
N TYR A 348 27.47 32.21 -9.94
CA TYR A 348 26.51 31.21 -10.41
C TYR A 348 25.63 30.71 -9.26
N VAL A 349 26.23 30.35 -8.12
CA VAL A 349 25.49 29.90 -6.93
C VAL A 349 24.60 31.00 -6.36
N LEU A 350 25.09 32.25 -6.32
CA LEU A 350 24.32 33.37 -5.81
C LEU A 350 23.12 33.70 -6.71
N GLN A 351 23.32 33.70 -8.03
CA GLN A 351 22.26 33.95 -9.00
C GLN A 351 21.21 32.84 -9.00
N SER A 352 21.63 31.57 -9.04
CA SER A 352 20.70 30.44 -9.02
C SER A 352 19.90 30.37 -7.72
N THR A 353 20.56 30.57 -6.56
CA THR A 353 19.88 30.61 -5.26
C THR A 353 18.90 31.77 -5.15
N LYS A 354 19.24 32.94 -5.70
CA LYS A 354 18.31 34.06 -5.77
C LYS A 354 17.12 33.72 -6.66
N TRP A 355 17.38 33.19 -7.85
CA TRP A 355 16.34 32.81 -8.82
C TRP A 355 15.36 31.78 -8.24
N LEU A 356 15.87 30.83 -7.44
CA LEU A 356 15.06 29.86 -6.71
C LEU A 356 14.21 30.54 -5.64
N LYS A 357 14.78 31.39 -4.78
CA LYS A 357 14.01 32.13 -3.75
C LYS A 357 12.88 32.96 -4.34
N ASP A 358 13.09 33.54 -5.51
CA ASP A 358 12.08 34.33 -6.23
C ASP A 358 10.90 33.46 -6.75
N ARG A 359 11.00 32.13 -6.70
CA ARG A 359 9.97 31.15 -7.10
C ARG A 359 9.25 30.46 -5.95
N GLN A 360 9.56 30.81 -4.71
CA GLN A 360 8.84 30.23 -3.58
C GLN A 360 7.36 30.65 -3.62
N ILE A 361 6.46 29.67 -3.52
CA ILE A 361 5.03 29.91 -3.57
C ILE A 361 4.55 30.32 -2.17
N LEU A 362 4.24 31.61 -2.03
CA LEU A 362 3.73 32.21 -0.80
C LEU A 362 2.27 32.70 -0.91
N GLY A 363 1.69 32.57 -2.11
CA GLY A 363 0.32 33.00 -2.43
C GLY A 363 -0.76 32.11 -1.80
N PRO A 364 -2.01 32.59 -1.73
CA PRO A 364 -3.11 31.83 -1.17
C PRO A 364 -3.62 30.68 -2.05
N GLN A 365 -3.14 30.52 -3.28
CA GLN A 365 -3.52 29.46 -4.21
C GLN A 365 -2.95 28.10 -3.79
N GLY A 366 -3.59 27.00 -4.21
CA GLY A 366 -3.13 25.65 -3.89
C GLY A 366 -4.26 24.67 -3.62
N ASP A 367 -4.32 23.59 -4.40
CA ASP A 367 -5.32 22.52 -4.22
C ASP A 367 -5.13 21.76 -2.90
N TRP A 368 -3.89 21.64 -2.43
CA TRP A 368 -3.53 21.01 -1.15
C TRP A 368 -4.29 21.62 0.05
N LYS A 369 -4.78 22.86 -0.08
CA LYS A 369 -5.61 23.53 0.94
C LYS A 369 -6.98 22.90 1.12
N VAL A 370 -7.49 22.19 0.12
CA VAL A 370 -8.78 21.52 0.21
C VAL A 370 -8.75 20.46 1.31
N LEU A 371 -7.62 19.77 1.47
CA LEU A 371 -7.41 18.77 2.51
C LEU A 371 -6.73 19.34 3.76
N ASN A 372 -6.03 20.47 3.64
CA ASN A 372 -5.43 21.17 4.78
C ASN A 372 -5.61 22.71 4.71
N PRO A 373 -6.80 23.25 5.02
CA PRO A 373 -7.14 24.66 4.76
C PRO A 373 -6.41 25.67 5.65
N LYS A 374 -5.81 25.20 6.76
CA LYS A 374 -5.06 26.04 7.70
C LYS A 374 -3.56 26.05 7.40
N LEU A 375 -3.09 25.19 6.50
CA LEU A 375 -1.69 25.13 6.15
C LEU A 375 -1.28 26.39 5.39
N ARG A 376 -0.17 26.97 5.82
CA ARG A 376 0.36 28.18 5.23
C ARG A 376 1.25 27.79 4.02
N PRO A 377 1.24 28.56 2.90
CA PRO A 377 1.98 28.22 1.67
C PRO A 377 3.49 28.43 1.77
N GLY A 378 4.30 27.47 1.31
CA GLY A 378 5.76 27.64 1.32
C GLY A 378 6.52 26.73 0.36
N GLY A 379 5.80 26.09 -0.56
CA GLY A 379 6.34 25.09 -1.47
C GLY A 379 7.04 25.69 -2.69
N PHE A 380 7.66 24.80 -3.45
CA PHE A 380 8.25 25.02 -4.77
C PHE A 380 7.65 23.98 -5.72
N SER A 381 7.56 24.31 -7.00
CA SER A 381 7.08 23.39 -8.03
C SER A 381 8.22 23.02 -8.96
N PHE A 382 8.06 21.94 -9.69
CA PHE A 382 9.00 21.48 -10.71
C PHE A 382 9.21 22.48 -11.86
N GLU A 383 8.13 23.14 -12.30
CA GLU A 383 8.09 24.02 -13.48
C GLU A 383 8.35 25.51 -13.19
N TYR A 384 8.29 26.36 -14.23
CA TYR A 384 8.37 27.83 -14.08
C TYR A 384 7.19 28.41 -13.29
N CYS A 385 5.97 27.94 -13.57
CA CYS A 385 4.72 28.45 -13.02
C CYS A 385 3.77 27.27 -12.76
N ASN A 386 3.51 26.97 -11.50
CA ASN A 386 2.55 25.95 -11.06
C ASN A 386 2.17 26.20 -9.60
N VAL A 387 1.42 27.28 -9.33
CA VAL A 387 1.11 27.70 -7.95
C VAL A 387 0.08 26.80 -7.28
N TRP A 388 -0.71 26.07 -8.06
CA TRP A 388 -1.79 25.23 -7.56
C TRP A 388 -1.31 23.90 -6.99
N THR A 389 -0.23 23.36 -7.54
CA THR A 389 0.29 22.03 -7.19
C THR A 389 1.81 22.04 -7.02
N PRO A 390 2.34 22.71 -5.97
CA PRO A 390 3.74 22.58 -5.59
C PRO A 390 4.08 21.17 -5.10
N ASP A 391 5.36 20.81 -5.26
CA ASP A 391 5.95 19.50 -5.02
C ASP A 391 6.69 19.45 -3.66
N VAL A 392 6.49 18.38 -2.89
CA VAL A 392 7.11 18.22 -1.57
C VAL A 392 8.61 17.95 -1.67
N ASP A 393 9.04 17.17 -2.66
CA ASP A 393 10.45 16.86 -2.90
C ASP A 393 11.24 18.03 -3.51
N ASP A 394 10.70 18.80 -4.48
CA ASP A 394 11.30 20.07 -4.91
C ASP A 394 11.46 21.02 -3.72
N THR A 395 10.44 21.11 -2.86
CA THR A 395 10.48 21.97 -1.68
C THR A 395 11.58 21.55 -0.72
N ALA A 396 11.72 20.25 -0.45
CA ALA A 396 12.79 19.72 0.40
C ALA A 396 14.18 19.92 -0.23
N ALA A 397 14.31 19.71 -1.55
CA ALA A 397 15.54 19.93 -2.28
C ALA A 397 15.95 21.42 -2.32
N ALA A 398 15.00 22.34 -2.43
CA ALA A 398 15.24 23.78 -2.32
C ALA A 398 15.80 24.15 -0.93
N VAL A 399 15.26 23.55 0.14
CA VAL A 399 15.82 23.71 1.51
C VAL A 399 17.28 23.24 1.55
N LEU A 400 17.59 22.08 0.96
CA LEU A 400 18.98 21.58 0.87
C LEU A 400 19.88 22.58 0.15
N ALA A 401 19.46 23.10 -1.00
CA ALA A 401 20.23 24.09 -1.77
C ALA A 401 20.50 25.37 -0.95
N PHE A 402 19.48 25.91 -0.27
CA PHE A 402 19.62 27.12 0.53
C PHE A 402 20.56 26.93 1.73
N VAL A 403 20.42 25.82 2.46
CA VAL A 403 21.24 25.53 3.64
C VAL A 403 22.68 25.19 3.25
N LYS A 404 22.91 24.48 2.13
CA LYS A 404 24.25 24.24 1.60
C LYS A 404 24.94 25.52 1.13
N GLN A 405 24.19 26.43 0.51
CA GLN A 405 24.70 27.72 0.05
C GLN A 405 25.03 28.65 1.23
N ASP A 406 24.14 28.75 2.21
CA ASP A 406 24.31 29.55 3.42
C ASP A 406 23.73 28.82 4.64
N PRO A 407 24.58 28.21 5.50
CA PRO A 407 24.12 27.52 6.70
C PRO A 407 23.37 28.41 7.70
N GLN A 408 23.54 29.74 7.65
CA GLN A 408 22.79 30.66 8.51
C GLN A 408 21.33 30.82 8.04
N SER A 409 20.99 30.32 6.85
CA SER A 409 19.63 30.39 6.32
C SER A 409 18.64 29.43 6.97
N VAL A 410 19.09 28.52 7.87
CA VAL A 410 18.21 27.56 8.56
C VAL A 410 17.04 28.22 9.30
N GLY A 411 17.26 29.42 9.86
CA GLY A 411 16.21 30.22 10.52
C GLY A 411 15.61 31.31 9.64
N SER A 412 15.89 31.31 8.33
CA SER A 412 15.32 32.28 7.40
C SER A 412 13.85 31.97 7.12
N GLU A 413 13.05 33.00 6.84
CA GLU A 413 11.63 32.82 6.51
C GLU A 413 11.46 31.83 5.35
N ALA A 414 12.28 31.92 4.29
CA ALA A 414 12.19 31.01 3.16
C ALA A 414 12.28 29.52 3.55
N VAL A 415 13.26 29.18 4.41
CA VAL A 415 13.44 27.80 4.90
C VAL A 415 12.33 27.41 5.88
N LEU A 416 11.97 28.27 6.82
CA LEU A 416 10.93 27.98 7.81
C LEU A 416 9.56 27.78 7.16
N ARG A 417 9.22 28.59 6.15
CA ARG A 417 7.98 28.46 5.37
C ARG A 417 7.91 27.14 4.62
N ALA A 418 9.01 26.72 4.00
CA ALA A 418 9.13 25.44 3.31
C ALA A 418 8.96 24.27 4.29
N ILE A 419 9.64 24.30 5.44
CA ILE A 419 9.52 23.24 6.46
C ILE A 419 8.11 23.17 7.04
N GLU A 420 7.49 24.31 7.39
CA GLU A 420 6.10 24.35 7.85
C GLU A 420 5.15 23.71 6.84
N TRP A 421 5.35 24.02 5.55
CA TRP A 421 4.54 23.46 4.47
C TRP A 421 4.75 21.94 4.35
N ILE A 422 5.99 21.45 4.28
CA ILE A 422 6.34 20.02 4.24
C ILE A 422 5.69 19.26 5.41
N LEU A 423 5.82 19.77 6.65
CA LEU A 423 5.23 19.14 7.83
C LEU A 423 3.70 19.02 7.73
N GLY A 424 3.03 20.02 7.13
CA GLY A 424 1.59 20.01 6.94
C GLY A 424 1.10 19.05 5.84
N MET A 425 2.00 18.59 4.98
CA MET A 425 1.72 17.67 3.87
C MET A 425 1.93 16.19 4.23
N GLN A 426 2.43 15.88 5.43
CA GLN A 426 2.69 14.50 5.84
C GLN A 426 1.40 13.66 5.93
N ASN A 427 1.47 12.43 5.42
CA ASN A 427 0.41 11.45 5.50
C ASN A 427 0.40 10.72 6.86
N ASN A 428 -0.74 10.15 7.22
CA ASN A 428 -0.96 9.44 8.47
C ASN A 428 -0.13 8.15 8.59
N ASP A 429 0.37 7.61 7.47
CA ASP A 429 1.28 6.46 7.45
C ASP A 429 2.74 6.83 7.76
N GLY A 430 3.03 8.13 7.91
CA GLY A 430 4.35 8.66 8.23
C GLY A 430 5.16 9.11 7.02
N GLY A 431 4.75 8.79 5.79
CA GLY A 431 5.44 9.21 4.57
C GLY A 431 4.81 10.44 3.90
N TRP A 432 5.31 10.76 2.71
CA TRP A 432 4.80 11.83 1.84
C TRP A 432 4.62 11.34 0.41
N GLY A 433 3.52 11.79 -0.22
CA GLY A 433 3.38 11.81 -1.68
C GLY A 433 4.03 13.07 -2.26
N ALA A 434 3.95 13.24 -3.58
CA ALA A 434 4.59 14.38 -4.25
C ALA A 434 3.81 15.69 -4.09
N PHE A 435 2.48 15.69 -4.21
CA PHE A 435 1.67 16.91 -4.31
C PHE A 435 0.56 17.01 -3.26
N ASP A 436 -0.07 15.88 -2.91
CA ASP A 436 -1.30 15.86 -2.12
C ASP A 436 -1.15 15.05 -0.82
N ARG A 437 -1.81 15.54 0.23
CA ARG A 437 -1.95 14.83 1.51
C ARG A 437 -3.13 13.85 1.47
N GLU A 438 -2.98 12.66 2.05
CA GLU A 438 -3.97 11.58 2.16
C GLU A 438 -4.54 11.10 0.82
N ASN A 439 -3.81 11.28 -0.28
CA ASN A 439 -4.21 10.88 -1.63
C ASN A 439 -3.93 9.39 -1.92
N ASN A 440 -4.45 8.52 -1.05
CA ASN A 440 -4.13 7.09 -1.02
C ASN A 440 -5.35 6.20 -1.34
N LYS A 441 -6.34 6.71 -2.09
CA LYS A 441 -7.56 5.99 -2.45
C LYS A 441 -7.35 5.07 -3.66
N LEU A 442 -6.43 4.11 -3.51
CA LEU A 442 -5.95 3.22 -4.58
C LEU A 442 -7.05 2.43 -5.32
N PHE A 443 -8.26 2.34 -4.76
CA PHE A 443 -9.40 1.76 -5.48
C PHE A 443 -9.77 2.58 -6.74
N LEU A 444 -9.43 3.88 -6.80
CA LEU A 444 -9.61 4.73 -7.98
C LEU A 444 -8.85 4.18 -9.19
N ASN A 445 -7.74 3.45 -8.95
CA ASN A 445 -6.99 2.75 -10.00
C ASN A 445 -7.74 1.55 -10.61
N ARG A 446 -8.95 1.23 -10.12
CA ARG A 446 -9.81 0.15 -10.64
C ARG A 446 -11.00 0.68 -11.44
N ILE A 447 -11.15 2.00 -11.55
CA ILE A 447 -12.17 2.61 -12.43
C ILE A 447 -11.77 2.32 -13.89
N PRO A 448 -12.71 2.00 -14.80
CA PRO A 448 -12.39 1.71 -16.20
C PRO A 448 -11.57 2.77 -16.92
N PHE A 449 -11.68 4.04 -16.50
CA PHE A 449 -10.88 5.15 -17.02
C PHE A 449 -9.40 5.12 -16.55
N SER A 450 -9.08 4.40 -15.48
CA SER A 450 -7.76 4.42 -14.84
C SER A 450 -6.90 3.21 -15.22
N ASP A 451 -6.68 2.99 -16.50
CA ASP A 451 -5.88 1.85 -16.96
C ASP A 451 -4.36 2.01 -16.77
N MET A 452 -3.92 3.22 -16.42
CA MET A 452 -2.54 3.54 -16.08
C MET A 452 -2.30 3.53 -14.56
N GLU A 453 -3.23 3.05 -13.72
CA GLU A 453 -3.07 2.99 -12.24
C GLU A 453 -2.45 4.26 -11.59
N ALA A 454 -2.70 5.44 -12.16
CA ALA A 454 -2.02 6.69 -11.81
C ALA A 454 -2.99 7.72 -11.23
N MET A 455 -4.11 7.29 -10.64
CA MET A 455 -5.12 8.22 -10.11
C MET A 455 -4.80 8.71 -8.71
N CYS A 456 -3.76 8.19 -8.07
CA CYS A 456 -3.45 8.47 -6.67
C CYS A 456 -1.99 8.86 -6.49
N ASP A 457 -1.73 9.63 -5.44
CA ASP A 457 -0.41 10.11 -5.00
C ASP A 457 -0.14 9.63 -3.56
N PRO A 458 0.09 8.31 -3.36
CA PRO A 458 0.36 7.76 -2.03
C PRO A 458 1.76 8.14 -1.54
N SER A 459 2.04 7.86 -0.26
CA SER A 459 3.38 8.00 0.29
C SER A 459 4.40 7.10 -0.41
N GLU A 460 5.57 7.66 -0.75
CA GLU A 460 6.67 6.92 -1.40
C GLU A 460 8.02 7.11 -0.71
N ALA A 461 8.91 6.12 -0.89
CA ALA A 461 10.16 6.02 -0.14
C ALA A 461 11.19 7.10 -0.55
N ASP A 462 11.31 7.38 -1.84
CA ASP A 462 12.21 8.39 -2.39
C ASP A 462 11.86 9.81 -1.93
N VAL A 463 10.59 10.21 -2.02
CA VAL A 463 10.10 11.51 -1.54
C VAL A 463 10.29 11.64 -0.02
N THR A 464 9.89 10.62 0.74
CA THR A 464 10.03 10.60 2.20
C THR A 464 11.49 10.71 2.64
N ALA A 465 12.40 10.05 1.93
CA ALA A 465 13.83 10.11 2.23
C ALA A 465 14.45 11.48 1.94
N ARG A 466 14.04 12.15 0.86
CA ARG A 466 14.50 13.52 0.56
C ARG A 466 14.16 14.51 1.67
N ILE A 467 12.99 14.34 2.28
CA ILE A 467 12.54 15.16 3.41
C ILE A 467 13.40 14.89 4.66
N LEU A 468 13.72 13.63 4.94
CA LEU A 468 14.65 13.27 6.03
C LEU A 468 16.03 13.86 5.81
N GLU A 469 16.54 13.86 4.58
CA GLU A 469 17.79 14.51 4.21
C GLU A 469 17.75 16.01 4.54
N ALA A 470 16.69 16.72 4.11
CA ALA A 470 16.49 18.14 4.40
C ALA A 470 16.40 18.43 5.90
N PHE A 471 15.64 17.62 6.64
CA PHE A 471 15.51 17.78 8.09
C PHE A 471 16.85 17.54 8.80
N GLY A 472 17.60 16.51 8.40
CA GLY A 472 18.92 16.21 8.94
C GLY A 472 19.89 17.37 8.74
N LEU A 473 19.96 17.90 7.51
CA LEU A 473 20.85 19.01 7.18
C LEU A 473 20.50 20.28 7.97
N VAL A 474 19.22 20.63 8.06
CA VAL A 474 18.75 21.78 8.85
C VAL A 474 19.12 21.63 10.33
N MET A 475 18.89 20.44 10.90
CA MET A 475 19.18 20.17 12.32
C MET A 475 20.68 20.19 12.62
N LYS A 476 21.52 19.76 11.68
CA LYS A 476 22.98 19.75 11.79
C LYS A 476 23.57 21.16 11.86
N PHE A 477 23.01 22.12 11.12
CA PHE A 477 23.49 23.51 11.11
C PHE A 477 22.78 24.43 12.12
N ASP A 478 21.73 23.97 12.79
CA ASP A 478 21.03 24.71 13.86
C ASP A 478 21.90 24.85 15.12
N SER A 479 22.56 25.99 15.28
CA SER A 479 23.66 26.19 16.25
C SER A 479 23.29 26.98 17.52
N HIS A 480 22.02 27.03 17.92
CA HIS A 480 21.50 27.84 19.05
C HIS A 480 21.79 29.36 18.98
N THR A 481 22.39 29.84 17.89
CA THR A 481 22.65 31.26 17.63
C THR A 481 21.68 31.79 16.58
N LYS A 482 21.21 33.04 16.73
CA LYS A 482 20.18 33.61 15.85
C LYS A 482 20.73 33.91 14.44
N PRO A 483 19.92 33.69 13.38
CA PRO A 483 18.58 33.08 13.38
C PRO A 483 18.65 31.54 13.50
N TYR A 484 17.81 30.96 14.35
CA TYR A 484 17.75 29.51 14.62
C TYR A 484 16.34 28.96 14.33
N VAL A 485 16.20 27.64 14.24
CA VAL A 485 14.89 27.00 14.00
C VAL A 485 14.03 27.05 15.27
N PRO A 486 12.80 27.61 15.23
CA PRO A 486 11.91 27.63 16.40
C PRO A 486 11.71 26.25 17.02
N ILE A 487 11.67 26.19 18.36
CA ILE A 487 11.64 24.92 19.10
C ILE A 487 10.43 24.04 18.73
N ASP A 488 9.27 24.65 18.47
CA ASP A 488 8.06 23.93 18.09
C ASP A 488 8.21 23.26 16.72
N ILE A 489 8.82 23.95 15.75
CA ILE A 489 9.14 23.40 14.42
C ILE A 489 10.15 22.27 14.56
N LYS A 490 11.20 22.46 15.37
CA LYS A 490 12.22 21.43 15.61
C LYS A 490 11.62 20.16 16.23
N ASN A 491 10.70 20.31 17.17
CA ASN A 491 9.99 19.17 17.76
C ASN A 491 9.07 18.50 16.75
N ALA A 492 8.36 19.27 15.92
CA ALA A 492 7.52 18.73 14.85
C ALA A 492 8.35 17.96 13.81
N MET A 493 9.50 18.47 13.37
CA MET A 493 10.43 17.77 12.48
C MET A 493 10.87 16.42 13.07
N ARG A 494 11.23 16.38 14.35
CA ARG A 494 11.64 15.13 15.01
C ARG A 494 10.53 14.08 15.04
N LEU A 495 9.34 14.48 15.50
CA LEU A 495 8.18 13.59 15.54
C LEU A 495 7.79 13.10 14.15
N SER A 496 7.81 14.00 13.17
CA SER A 496 7.54 13.71 11.76
C SER A 496 8.55 12.72 11.19
N ALA A 497 9.84 12.92 11.48
CA ALA A 497 10.93 12.03 11.06
C ALA A 497 10.86 10.64 11.73
N ASP A 498 10.44 10.54 13.00
CA ASP A 498 10.25 9.25 13.66
C ASP A 498 9.18 8.40 12.95
N CYS A 499 8.08 9.03 12.54
CA CYS A 499 7.06 8.38 11.71
C CYS A 499 7.60 8.00 10.32
N ALA A 500 8.37 8.89 9.69
CA ALA A 500 8.98 8.67 8.38
C ALA A 500 9.96 7.50 8.38
N MET A 501 10.80 7.38 9.40
CA MET A 501 11.73 6.26 9.55
C MET A 501 10.98 4.94 9.71
N GLN A 502 9.89 4.92 10.47
CA GLN A 502 9.05 3.72 10.58
C GLN A 502 8.36 3.37 9.26
N PHE A 503 7.94 4.37 8.48
CA PHE A 503 7.41 4.17 7.13
C PHE A 503 8.46 3.54 6.21
N LEU A 504 9.67 4.10 6.15
CA LEU A 504 10.76 3.59 5.32
C LEU A 504 11.18 2.18 5.72
N ALA A 505 11.24 1.88 7.01
CA ALA A 505 11.51 0.53 7.50
C ALA A 505 10.45 -0.50 7.03
N ASN A 506 9.18 -0.10 6.94
CA ASN A 506 8.11 -0.94 6.42
C ASN A 506 8.12 -1.08 4.89
N LYS A 507 8.82 -0.18 4.18
CA LYS A 507 8.96 -0.15 2.72
C LYS A 507 10.26 -0.79 2.22
N GLN A 508 11.16 -1.18 3.12
CA GLN A 508 12.40 -1.87 2.75
C GLN A 508 12.06 -3.28 2.24
N GLU A 509 12.52 -3.62 1.05
CA GLU A 509 12.38 -4.96 0.51
C GLU A 509 13.29 -5.95 1.25
N THR A 510 13.01 -7.25 1.13
CA THR A 510 13.83 -8.30 1.77
C THR A 510 15.27 -8.32 1.27
N THR A 511 15.53 -7.79 0.07
CA THR A 511 16.87 -7.59 -0.48
C THR A 511 17.65 -6.46 0.21
N GLY A 512 16.97 -5.62 1.00
CA GLY A 512 17.52 -4.39 1.57
C GLY A 512 17.27 -3.13 0.74
N ALA A 513 16.77 -3.26 -0.49
CA ALA A 513 16.52 -2.15 -1.41
C ALA A 513 15.20 -1.42 -1.11
N TRP A 514 15.07 -0.21 -1.65
CA TRP A 514 13.81 0.56 -1.68
C TRP A 514 13.41 0.90 -3.10
N PHE A 515 12.12 0.79 -3.37
CA PHE A 515 11.50 1.15 -4.64
C PHE A 515 11.60 2.67 -4.93
N GLY A 516 11.84 3.03 -6.19
CA GLY A 516 11.89 4.42 -6.68
C GLY A 516 10.68 4.75 -7.54
N ARG A 517 9.82 5.68 -7.08
CA ARG A 517 8.60 6.11 -7.77
C ARG A 517 8.90 7.00 -8.98
N TRP A 518 9.89 7.89 -8.83
CA TRP A 518 10.15 8.99 -9.77
C TRP A 518 11.46 8.84 -10.56
N GLY A 519 12.40 8.05 -10.04
CA GLY A 519 13.65 7.68 -10.73
C GLY A 519 13.80 6.17 -10.81
N VAL A 520 14.41 5.68 -11.89
CA VAL A 520 14.53 4.26 -12.24
C VAL A 520 15.62 3.58 -11.42
N ASN A 521 15.34 2.58 -10.59
CA ASN A 521 14.13 2.31 -9.79
C ASN A 521 14.63 2.04 -8.37
N PHE A 522 15.08 0.82 -8.10
CA PHE A 522 15.61 0.42 -6.81
C PHE A 522 16.95 1.09 -6.51
N ILE A 523 17.77 1.37 -7.52
CA ILE A 523 19.01 2.14 -7.33
C ILE A 523 18.68 3.56 -6.85
N TYR A 524 17.72 4.21 -7.50
CA TYR A 524 17.27 5.55 -7.14
C TYR A 524 16.65 5.59 -5.73
N GLY A 525 15.67 4.72 -5.47
CA GLY A 525 14.99 4.65 -4.18
C GLY A 525 15.95 4.34 -3.03
N THR A 526 16.78 3.31 -3.19
CA THR A 526 17.78 2.93 -2.18
C THR A 526 18.80 4.04 -1.94
N SER A 527 19.25 4.72 -3.00
CA SER A 527 20.20 5.82 -2.87
C SER A 527 19.63 6.96 -2.03
N ASN A 528 18.42 7.44 -2.37
CA ASN A 528 17.77 8.52 -1.63
C ASN A 528 17.53 8.12 -0.17
N VAL A 529 17.04 6.90 0.09
CA VAL A 529 16.78 6.41 1.46
C VAL A 529 18.05 6.32 2.30
N VAL A 530 19.13 5.74 1.75
CA VAL A 530 20.41 5.66 2.45
C VAL A 530 20.95 7.06 2.76
N CYS A 531 20.92 7.98 1.80
CA CYS A 531 21.37 9.37 2.01
C CYS A 531 20.55 10.08 3.09
N GLY A 532 19.21 10.02 3.00
CA GLY A 532 18.31 10.68 3.94
C GLY A 532 18.42 10.12 5.37
N LEU A 533 18.47 8.80 5.53
CA LEU A 533 18.67 8.17 6.83
C LEU A 533 20.05 8.49 7.41
N ALA A 534 21.11 8.48 6.60
CA ALA A 534 22.46 8.79 7.05
C ALA A 534 22.60 10.25 7.50
N GLU A 535 22.10 11.20 6.71
CA GLU A 535 22.17 12.63 7.07
C GLU A 535 21.34 12.91 8.34
N TYR A 536 20.12 12.37 8.44
CA TYR A 536 19.30 12.53 9.64
C TYR A 536 19.93 11.89 10.88
N LYS A 537 20.46 10.66 10.76
CA LYS A 537 21.20 9.97 11.82
C LYS A 537 22.39 10.81 12.32
N SER A 538 23.13 11.45 11.41
CA SER A 538 24.28 12.30 11.76
C SER A 538 23.90 13.53 12.60
N ALA A 539 22.64 13.98 12.51
CA ALA A 539 22.13 15.14 13.23
C ALA A 539 21.53 14.79 14.61
N GLN A 540 21.41 13.50 14.95
CA GLN A 540 20.86 13.08 16.24
C GLN A 540 21.92 12.97 17.34
N SER A 541 21.53 13.30 18.58
CA SER A 541 22.38 13.16 19.77
C SER A 541 22.38 11.74 20.36
N THR A 542 21.44 10.88 19.96
CA THR A 542 21.28 9.50 20.45
C THR A 542 21.32 8.52 19.29
N ALA A 543 22.13 7.47 19.40
CA ALA A 543 22.23 6.46 18.36
C ALA A 543 21.02 5.51 18.39
N ASP A 544 20.12 5.61 17.42
CA ASP A 544 19.17 4.54 17.12
C ASP A 544 19.89 3.48 16.26
N ALA A 545 20.21 2.34 16.88
CA ALA A 545 20.95 1.26 16.22
C ALA A 545 20.22 0.72 14.98
N ARG A 546 18.87 0.74 14.98
CA ARG A 546 18.03 0.20 13.90
C ARG A 546 18.26 0.92 12.57
N ILE A 547 18.52 2.23 12.62
CA ILE A 547 18.81 3.03 11.42
C ILE A 547 20.11 2.55 10.77
N GLY A 548 21.11 2.16 11.57
CA GLY A 548 22.35 1.57 11.07
C GLY A 548 22.11 0.29 10.27
N ASP A 549 21.27 -0.60 10.80
CA ASP A 549 20.97 -1.87 10.15
C ASP A 549 20.23 -1.68 8.81
N TRP A 550 19.25 -0.77 8.76
CA TRP A 550 18.53 -0.46 7.52
C TRP A 550 19.48 0.11 6.46
N ILE A 551 20.33 1.08 6.84
CA ILE A 551 21.35 1.64 5.96
C ILE A 551 22.28 0.54 5.45
N GLN A 552 22.77 -0.32 6.33
CA GLN A 552 23.74 -1.36 5.96
C GLN A 552 23.16 -2.35 4.95
N LYS A 553 21.91 -2.79 5.14
CA LYS A 553 21.20 -3.65 4.17
C LYS A 553 21.13 -3.01 2.78
N GLY A 554 20.83 -1.71 2.69
CA GLY A 554 20.80 -0.99 1.41
C GLY A 554 22.18 -0.83 0.77
N VAL A 555 23.21 -0.55 1.59
CA VAL A 555 24.62 -0.47 1.16
C VAL A 555 25.10 -1.82 0.61
N ASP A 556 24.83 -2.91 1.33
CA ASP A 556 25.21 -4.26 0.91
C ASP A 556 24.54 -4.63 -0.41
N TRP A 557 23.26 -4.28 -0.59
CA TRP A 557 22.55 -4.48 -1.84
C TRP A 557 23.20 -3.71 -3.01
N LEU A 558 23.51 -2.41 -2.82
CA LEU A 558 24.18 -1.61 -3.85
C LEU A 558 25.54 -2.19 -4.25
N ILE A 559 26.34 -2.68 -3.29
CA ILE A 559 27.60 -3.37 -3.60
C ILE A 559 27.34 -4.63 -4.43
N SER A 560 26.29 -5.39 -4.09
CA SER A 560 26.00 -6.68 -4.73
C SER A 560 25.58 -6.58 -6.20
N ILE A 561 25.05 -5.44 -6.62
CA ILE A 561 24.55 -5.19 -7.98
C ILE A 561 25.50 -4.35 -8.87
N GLN A 562 26.73 -4.06 -8.40
CA GLN A 562 27.70 -3.30 -9.19
C GLN A 562 28.09 -4.06 -10.47
N ASN A 563 28.09 -3.37 -11.62
CA ASN A 563 28.49 -3.96 -12.89
C ASN A 563 30.01 -4.20 -12.96
N GLN A 564 30.43 -5.08 -13.86
CA GLN A 564 31.85 -5.41 -14.07
C GLN A 564 32.69 -4.21 -14.53
N ASP A 565 32.07 -3.21 -15.15
CA ASP A 565 32.72 -1.97 -15.58
C ASP A 565 32.88 -0.93 -14.44
N GLY A 566 32.49 -1.31 -13.21
CA GLY A 566 32.53 -0.46 -12.03
C GLY A 566 31.31 0.45 -11.86
N GLY A 567 30.47 0.61 -12.88
CA GLY A 567 29.27 1.45 -12.80
C GLY A 567 28.05 0.72 -12.24
N TRP A 568 26.93 1.43 -12.21
CA TRP A 568 25.61 0.91 -11.87
C TRP A 568 24.59 1.27 -12.93
N GLY A 569 23.68 0.34 -13.18
CA GLY A 569 22.68 0.47 -14.23
C GLY A 569 21.41 -0.29 -13.89
N GLU A 570 20.26 0.31 -14.14
CA GLU A 570 18.96 -0.32 -13.98
C GLU A 570 18.01 0.08 -15.11
N SER A 571 17.46 -0.91 -15.81
CA SER A 571 16.54 -0.69 -16.92
C SER A 571 15.09 -0.50 -16.46
N LEU A 572 14.25 0.14 -17.27
CA LEU A 572 12.81 0.32 -17.00
C LEU A 572 12.04 -1.00 -16.81
N GLU A 573 12.57 -2.14 -17.26
CA GLU A 573 11.95 -3.45 -17.09
C GLU A 573 11.76 -3.83 -15.61
N THR A 574 12.57 -3.27 -14.71
CA THR A 574 12.44 -3.40 -13.24
C THR A 574 11.06 -3.02 -12.71
N TYR A 575 10.35 -2.09 -13.36
CA TYR A 575 8.98 -1.72 -12.99
C TYR A 575 7.97 -2.81 -13.34
N ARG A 576 8.29 -3.64 -14.33
CA ARG A 576 7.46 -4.77 -14.74
C ARG A 576 7.85 -6.07 -14.02
N ASP A 577 9.14 -6.33 -13.88
CA ASP A 577 9.70 -7.51 -13.25
C ASP A 577 10.72 -7.11 -12.17
N PRO A 578 10.31 -7.06 -10.89
CA PRO A 578 11.20 -6.73 -9.77
C PRO A 578 12.41 -7.67 -9.62
N SER A 579 12.42 -8.85 -10.25
CA SER A 579 13.60 -9.72 -10.25
C SER A 579 14.77 -9.15 -11.07
N THR A 580 14.51 -8.12 -11.88
CA THR A 580 15.52 -7.36 -12.62
C THR A 580 16.00 -6.12 -11.86
N ALA A 581 15.67 -6.00 -10.57
CA ALA A 581 16.12 -4.90 -9.72
C ALA A 581 17.64 -4.72 -9.77
N GLY A 582 18.08 -3.49 -10.03
CA GLY A 582 19.50 -3.15 -10.15
C GLY A 582 20.20 -3.74 -11.38
N GLN A 583 19.47 -4.20 -12.40
CA GLN A 583 20.04 -4.78 -13.62
C GLN A 583 19.84 -3.88 -14.84
N GLY A 584 20.95 -3.53 -15.49
CA GLY A 584 20.98 -2.72 -16.70
C GLY A 584 22.40 -2.28 -17.04
N PRO A 585 22.62 -1.75 -18.25
CA PRO A 585 23.88 -1.11 -18.62
C PRO A 585 24.17 0.06 -17.67
N SER A 586 25.43 0.24 -17.28
CA SER A 586 25.83 1.34 -16.40
C SER A 586 25.47 2.69 -17.01
N THR A 587 24.84 3.56 -16.21
CA THR A 587 24.51 4.94 -16.59
C THR A 587 25.19 5.92 -15.65
N PRO A 588 25.55 7.13 -16.11
CA PRO A 588 26.23 8.10 -15.27
C PRO A 588 25.38 8.54 -14.07
N SER A 589 24.06 8.74 -14.25
CA SER A 589 23.16 9.14 -13.16
C SER A 589 22.99 8.03 -12.11
N GLN A 590 22.73 6.78 -12.51
CA GLN A 590 22.55 5.67 -11.57
C GLN A 590 23.87 5.30 -10.86
N THR A 591 25.01 5.41 -11.56
CA THR A 591 26.35 5.32 -10.95
C THR A 591 26.56 6.40 -9.91
N ALA A 592 26.19 7.66 -10.21
CA ALA A 592 26.27 8.75 -9.24
C ALA A 592 25.37 8.51 -8.02
N TRP A 593 24.14 8.02 -8.21
CA TRP A 593 23.23 7.67 -7.11
C TRP A 593 23.82 6.60 -6.19
N ALA A 594 24.33 5.50 -6.75
CA ALA A 594 24.99 4.47 -5.96
C ALA A 594 26.19 5.02 -5.18
N LEU A 595 27.04 5.83 -5.84
CA LEU A 595 28.21 6.45 -5.19
C LEU A 595 27.82 7.38 -4.04
N MET A 596 26.80 8.23 -4.22
CA MET A 596 26.32 9.13 -3.17
C MET A 596 25.91 8.36 -1.91
N ALA A 597 25.20 7.24 -2.08
CA ALA A 597 24.77 6.40 -0.97
C ALA A 597 25.93 5.63 -0.31
N LEU A 598 26.85 5.07 -1.10
CA LEU A 598 27.99 4.34 -0.56
C LEU A 598 28.93 5.27 0.24
N LEU A 599 29.11 6.51 -0.22
CA LEU A 599 29.97 7.51 0.44
C LEU A 599 29.45 7.95 1.82
N THR A 600 28.18 7.70 2.17
CA THR A 600 27.68 8.04 3.51
C THR A 600 28.12 7.04 4.58
N SER A 601 28.53 5.83 4.17
CA SER A 601 28.69 4.69 5.09
C SER A 601 30.04 3.97 4.95
N LEU A 602 30.71 4.12 3.81
CA LEU A 602 31.97 3.44 3.52
C LEU A 602 33.13 4.43 3.31
N PRO A 603 34.38 4.03 3.58
CA PRO A 603 35.53 4.87 3.29
C PRO A 603 35.65 5.11 1.77
N PRO A 604 36.06 6.31 1.30
CA PRO A 604 36.22 6.61 -0.13
C PRO A 604 37.17 5.67 -0.88
N THR A 605 38.04 4.95 -0.16
CA THR A 605 38.97 3.96 -0.69
C THR A 605 38.35 2.58 -0.91
N HIS A 606 37.06 2.38 -0.58
CA HIS A 606 36.39 1.10 -0.77
C HIS A 606 36.36 0.72 -2.26
N PRO A 607 36.65 -0.54 -2.64
CA PRO A 607 36.75 -0.96 -4.04
C PRO A 607 35.51 -0.65 -4.89
N ALA A 608 34.32 -0.77 -4.31
CA ALA A 608 33.08 -0.42 -5.02
C ALA A 608 33.04 1.07 -5.41
N ILE A 609 33.44 1.96 -4.48
CA ILE A 609 33.45 3.41 -4.71
C ILE A 609 34.53 3.77 -5.75
N THR A 610 35.74 3.25 -5.60
CA THR A 610 36.81 3.55 -6.55
C THR A 610 36.51 3.00 -7.94
N GLY A 611 35.85 1.84 -8.05
CA GLY A 611 35.32 1.30 -9.31
C GLY A 611 34.32 2.23 -9.98
N GLY A 612 33.33 2.74 -9.24
CA GLY A 612 32.34 3.71 -9.75
C GLY A 612 32.96 5.03 -10.19
N VAL A 613 33.91 5.55 -9.41
CA VAL A 613 34.65 6.77 -9.76
C VAL A 613 35.45 6.56 -11.04
N HIS A 614 36.15 5.42 -11.18
CA HIS A 614 36.87 5.09 -12.41
C HIS A 614 35.94 4.97 -13.63
N HIS A 615 34.77 4.37 -13.46
CA HIS A 615 33.75 4.31 -14.52
C HIS A 615 33.37 5.71 -15.01
N LEU A 616 33.04 6.64 -14.10
CA LEU A 616 32.70 8.02 -14.47
C LEU A 616 33.88 8.76 -15.12
N LEU A 617 35.11 8.56 -14.64
CA LEU A 617 36.30 9.16 -15.26
C LEU A 617 36.50 8.69 -16.70
N GLN A 618 36.26 7.41 -16.98
CA GLN A 618 36.49 6.81 -18.30
C GLN A 618 35.39 7.12 -19.31
N THR A 619 34.18 7.43 -18.84
CA THR A 619 32.99 7.65 -19.68
C THR A 619 32.68 9.13 -19.92
N GLN A 620 33.43 10.05 -19.30
CA GLN A 620 33.29 11.47 -19.55
C GLN A 620 33.77 11.82 -20.97
N VAL A 621 32.99 12.63 -21.69
CA VAL A 621 33.30 13.09 -23.06
C VAL A 621 33.35 14.61 -23.14
N SER A 622 34.15 15.16 -24.05
CA SER A 622 34.18 16.60 -24.30
C SER A 622 32.81 17.12 -24.75
N ALA A 623 32.36 18.22 -24.16
CA ALA A 623 31.07 18.83 -24.43
C ALA A 623 31.17 20.35 -24.28
N GLY A 624 30.54 21.10 -25.19
CA GLY A 624 30.68 22.55 -25.23
C GLY A 624 32.08 22.99 -25.68
N ALA A 625 32.44 24.25 -25.39
CA ALA A 625 33.69 24.85 -25.83
C ALA A 625 34.89 24.45 -24.95
N ASN A 626 34.70 24.44 -23.62
CA ASN A 626 35.77 24.17 -22.64
C ASN A 626 35.33 23.19 -21.54
N GLY A 627 34.28 22.41 -21.79
CA GLY A 627 33.65 21.53 -20.82
C GLY A 627 33.69 20.04 -21.19
N ALA A 628 33.14 19.23 -20.30
CA ALA A 628 32.92 17.81 -20.53
C ALA A 628 31.63 17.37 -19.83
N SER A 629 30.98 16.33 -20.33
CA SER A 629 29.74 15.77 -19.79
C SER A 629 29.70 14.26 -19.98
N TRP A 630 28.62 13.61 -19.53
CA TRP A 630 28.37 12.19 -19.75
C TRP A 630 27.16 12.02 -20.67
N PRO A 631 27.29 11.32 -21.80
CA PRO A 631 26.15 10.96 -22.63
C PRO A 631 25.28 9.94 -21.89
N GLU A 632 23.98 10.18 -21.85
CA GLU A 632 23.01 9.24 -21.29
C GLU A 632 21.86 9.05 -22.29
N ARG A 633 21.77 7.84 -22.85
CA ARG A 633 20.71 7.47 -23.80
C ARG A 633 19.53 6.78 -23.10
N SER A 634 19.81 5.99 -22.08
CA SER A 634 18.80 5.30 -21.28
C SER A 634 18.03 6.29 -20.42
N PHE A 635 16.71 6.12 -20.30
CA PHE A 635 15.91 6.95 -19.40
C PHE A 635 16.10 6.50 -17.96
N THR A 636 16.33 7.47 -17.07
CA THR A 636 16.59 7.26 -15.65
C THR A 636 15.55 7.97 -14.76
N GLY A 637 14.67 8.79 -15.34
CA GLY A 637 13.43 9.29 -14.73
C GLY A 637 12.18 8.60 -15.28
N ILE A 638 11.10 8.56 -14.49
CA ILE A 638 9.79 8.05 -14.94
C ILE A 638 8.63 8.88 -14.37
N THR A 639 7.71 9.27 -15.25
CA THR A 639 6.48 10.01 -14.87
C THR A 639 5.21 9.17 -15.05
N ALA A 640 5.24 8.17 -15.93
CA ALA A 640 4.07 7.37 -16.31
C ALA A 640 4.23 5.88 -15.97
N MET A 641 4.37 5.57 -14.67
CA MET A 641 4.47 4.19 -14.16
C MET A 641 3.32 3.27 -14.59
N GLY A 642 2.15 3.85 -14.89
CA GLY A 642 0.98 3.14 -15.39
C GLY A 642 1.15 2.28 -16.62
N LEU A 643 2.10 2.64 -17.49
CA LEU A 643 2.39 1.88 -18.70
C LEU A 643 3.16 0.58 -18.40
N PHE A 644 3.78 0.50 -17.22
CA PHE A 644 4.37 -0.72 -16.66
C PHE A 644 3.52 -1.34 -15.55
N ALA A 645 2.44 -0.68 -15.13
CA ALA A 645 1.54 -1.11 -14.05
C ALA A 645 0.64 -2.29 -14.45
N THR A 646 1.20 -3.28 -15.14
CA THR A 646 0.86 -4.66 -14.83
C THR A 646 1.76 -5.12 -13.68
N PHE A 647 1.62 -4.51 -12.50
CA PHE A 647 2.25 -4.99 -11.27
C PHE A 647 1.56 -6.29 -10.84
N ARG A 648 1.83 -7.37 -11.56
CA ARG A 648 1.81 -8.69 -10.97
C ARG A 648 3.25 -8.97 -10.61
N ARG A 649 3.58 -8.82 -9.32
CA ARG A 649 4.79 -9.46 -8.75
C ARG A 649 4.88 -10.86 -9.37
N ARG A 650 6.02 -11.22 -9.93
CA ARG A 650 6.18 -12.53 -10.57
C ARG A 650 6.39 -13.55 -9.47
N GLN A 651 5.69 -14.68 -9.54
CA GLN A 651 5.95 -15.75 -8.58
C GLN A 651 7.37 -16.29 -8.77
N PRO A 652 8.05 -16.70 -7.68
CA PRO A 652 9.34 -17.38 -7.78
C PRO A 652 9.25 -18.56 -8.76
N PRO A 653 10.32 -18.85 -9.51
CA PRO A 653 10.32 -19.97 -10.43
C PRO A 653 10.01 -21.27 -9.67
N MET A 654 9.25 -22.15 -10.33
CA MET A 654 8.92 -23.46 -9.77
C MET A 654 10.20 -24.28 -9.60
N VAL A 655 10.40 -24.82 -8.40
CA VAL A 655 11.52 -25.73 -8.11
C VAL A 655 11.09 -27.16 -8.46
N PRO A 656 11.73 -27.84 -9.43
CA PRO A 656 11.26 -29.14 -9.94
C PRO A 656 11.21 -30.28 -8.91
N THR A 657 11.98 -30.17 -7.82
CA THR A 657 12.03 -31.18 -6.75
C THR A 657 10.90 -31.02 -5.73
N ASP A 658 10.14 -29.92 -5.77
CA ASP A 658 9.09 -29.69 -4.79
C ASP A 658 7.91 -30.63 -5.05
N ARG A 659 7.37 -31.21 -3.97
CA ARG A 659 6.09 -31.92 -4.02
C ARG A 659 4.96 -30.89 -4.01
N ILE A 660 4.19 -30.83 -5.09
CA ILE A 660 3.08 -29.87 -5.25
C ILE A 660 1.77 -30.53 -4.85
N ILE A 661 1.07 -29.93 -3.89
CA ILE A 661 -0.24 -30.40 -3.39
C ILE A 661 -1.23 -29.23 -3.42
N PRO A 662 -2.43 -29.37 -4.00
CA PRO A 662 -3.45 -28.32 -3.93
C PRO A 662 -3.80 -27.95 -2.49
N LEU A 663 -3.98 -26.65 -2.20
CA LEU A 663 -4.49 -26.22 -0.89
C LEU A 663 -5.91 -26.77 -0.70
N ARG A 664 -6.22 -27.30 0.49
CA ARG A 664 -7.52 -27.89 0.78
C ARG A 664 -8.64 -26.86 0.63
N PHE A 665 -9.85 -27.31 0.27
CA PHE A 665 -10.95 -26.40 -0.09
C PHE A 665 -11.29 -25.39 1.02
N TRP A 666 -11.32 -25.85 2.29
CA TRP A 666 -11.68 -25.03 3.44
C TRP A 666 -10.54 -24.14 3.94
N ASP A 667 -9.31 -24.42 3.51
CA ASP A 667 -8.13 -23.57 3.76
C ASP A 667 -8.01 -22.46 2.71
N ASP A 668 -8.51 -22.70 1.49
CA ASP A 668 -8.43 -21.79 0.34
C ASP A 668 -9.60 -20.78 0.23
N LEU A 669 -10.25 -20.46 1.35
CA LEU A 669 -11.39 -19.54 1.36
C LEU A 669 -10.94 -18.08 1.23
N SER A 670 -11.73 -17.28 0.50
CA SER A 670 -11.40 -15.89 0.16
C SER A 670 -11.09 -14.98 1.36
N HIS A 671 -11.82 -15.15 2.46
CA HIS A 671 -11.59 -14.39 3.69
C HIS A 671 -10.35 -14.87 4.45
N LEU A 672 -10.02 -16.15 4.43
CA LEU A 672 -8.82 -16.69 5.08
C LEU A 672 -7.53 -16.24 4.36
N ARG A 673 -7.58 -16.16 3.03
CA ARG A 673 -6.50 -15.56 2.21
C ARG A 673 -6.21 -14.09 2.57
N SER A 674 -7.17 -13.42 3.20
CA SER A 674 -7.10 -11.99 3.51
C SER A 674 -6.59 -11.70 4.93
N LEU A 675 -6.36 -12.74 5.73
CA LEU A 675 -6.05 -12.64 7.15
C LEU A 675 -4.68 -13.26 7.46
N ALA A 676 -3.77 -12.49 8.03
CA ALA A 676 -2.55 -12.99 8.67
C ALA A 676 -2.54 -12.65 10.15
N HIS A 677 -1.87 -13.49 10.95
CA HIS A 677 -1.82 -13.35 12.39
C HIS A 677 -0.38 -13.27 12.88
N ASP A 678 -0.12 -12.32 13.79
CA ASP A 678 0.99 -12.40 14.74
C ASP A 678 0.41 -12.82 16.09
N PHE A 679 0.75 -14.03 16.53
CA PHE A 679 0.29 -14.59 17.80
C PHE A 679 1.47 -14.67 18.78
N THR A 680 1.49 -13.80 19.78
CA THR A 680 2.60 -13.65 20.72
C THR A 680 2.25 -14.18 22.10
N LEU A 681 3.08 -15.09 22.59
CA LEU A 681 3.09 -15.56 23.98
C LEU A 681 4.14 -14.73 24.75
N ARG A 682 3.71 -14.06 25.82
CA ARG A 682 4.62 -13.41 26.77
C ARG A 682 4.91 -14.35 27.92
N PHE A 683 6.17 -14.58 28.22
CA PHE A 683 6.66 -15.28 29.40
C PHE A 683 7.41 -14.29 30.29
N ASP A 684 7.11 -14.26 31.58
CA ASP A 684 7.95 -13.55 32.57
C ASP A 684 9.04 -14.49 33.13
N ASP A 685 9.62 -15.26 32.21
CA ASP A 685 10.72 -16.21 32.37
C ASP A 685 11.67 -16.04 31.18
N VAL A 686 12.96 -16.25 31.41
CA VAL A 686 13.97 -16.28 30.34
C VAL A 686 14.03 -17.69 29.76
N LEU A 687 13.69 -17.84 28.48
CA LEU A 687 13.69 -19.13 27.78
C LEU A 687 14.98 -19.36 26.97
N ASP A 688 15.39 -20.61 26.85
CA ASP A 688 16.55 -21.07 26.07
C ASP A 688 16.20 -21.07 24.58
N ILE A 689 16.65 -20.02 23.89
CA ILE A 689 16.36 -19.81 22.47
C ILE A 689 16.93 -20.94 21.58
N PRO A 690 18.21 -21.35 21.72
CA PRO A 690 18.72 -22.52 21.00
C PRO A 690 17.87 -23.78 21.20
N LYS A 691 17.40 -24.04 22.43
CA LYS A 691 16.56 -25.20 22.72
C LYS A 691 15.18 -25.10 22.07
N LEU A 692 14.55 -23.92 22.10
CA LEU A 692 13.27 -23.67 21.40
C LEU A 692 13.40 -23.95 19.90
N ARG A 693 14.47 -23.41 19.28
CA ARG A 693 14.76 -23.62 17.86
C ARG A 693 15.01 -25.08 17.54
N ALA A 694 15.90 -25.74 18.29
CA ALA A 694 16.24 -27.14 18.06
C ALA A 694 15.03 -28.07 18.20
N ALA A 695 14.15 -27.83 19.18
CA ALA A 695 12.91 -28.59 19.32
C ALA A 695 11.95 -28.39 18.14
N LEU A 696 11.90 -27.19 17.55
CA LEU A 696 11.08 -26.93 16.37
C LEU A 696 11.69 -27.54 15.12
N GLU A 697 13.01 -27.45 14.92
CA GLU A 697 13.73 -28.12 13.84
C GLU A 697 13.47 -29.63 13.91
N ARG A 698 13.57 -30.21 15.11
CA ARG A 698 13.30 -31.63 15.34
C ARG A 698 11.85 -32.00 15.08
N LEU A 699 10.87 -31.18 15.48
CA LEU A 699 9.46 -31.42 15.15
C LEU A 699 9.23 -31.53 13.65
N MET A 700 9.88 -30.69 12.84
CA MET A 700 9.75 -30.72 11.37
C MET A 700 10.31 -32.01 10.73
N GLU A 701 11.10 -32.79 11.45
CA GLU A 701 11.65 -34.09 11.00
C GLU A 701 10.79 -35.29 11.42
N ILE A 702 9.80 -35.10 12.31
CA ILE A 702 8.97 -36.17 12.85
C ILE A 702 7.76 -36.40 11.92
N GLY A 703 7.76 -37.52 11.21
CA GLY A 703 6.63 -37.92 10.36
C GLY A 703 6.32 -36.86 9.28
N ASP A 704 5.04 -36.47 9.19
CA ASP A 704 4.56 -35.49 8.21
C ASP A 704 4.57 -34.03 8.71
N TRP A 705 5.09 -33.74 9.91
CA TRP A 705 5.13 -32.36 10.44
C TRP A 705 5.96 -31.41 9.56
N GLY A 706 6.96 -31.95 8.85
CA GLY A 706 7.77 -31.20 7.88
C GLY A 706 6.92 -30.55 6.78
N GLN A 707 5.70 -31.01 6.50
CA GLN A 707 4.84 -30.37 5.50
C GLN A 707 4.47 -28.92 5.83
N LEU A 708 4.54 -28.49 7.10
CA LEU A 708 4.34 -27.09 7.50
C LEU A 708 5.31 -26.12 6.80
N GLY A 709 6.48 -26.62 6.38
CA GLY A 709 7.45 -25.86 5.60
C GLY A 709 7.08 -25.67 4.13
N ALA A 710 5.86 -26.00 3.71
CA ALA A 710 5.41 -25.68 2.36
C ALA A 710 5.48 -24.18 2.05
N ARG A 711 5.70 -23.86 0.78
CA ARG A 711 5.56 -22.52 0.20
C ARG A 711 4.20 -22.40 -0.47
N LEU A 712 3.54 -21.25 -0.34
CA LEU A 712 2.27 -20.99 -1.03
C LEU A 712 2.54 -20.41 -2.42
N ARG A 713 1.87 -20.95 -3.44
CA ARG A 713 1.92 -20.47 -4.83
C ARG A 713 0.52 -20.41 -5.42
N LEU A 714 0.34 -19.64 -6.51
CA LEU A 714 -0.91 -19.69 -7.30
C LEU A 714 -0.65 -20.47 -8.58
N ASN A 715 -1.54 -21.39 -8.90
CA ASN A 715 -1.55 -22.01 -10.21
C ASN A 715 -2.21 -21.11 -11.28
N ASN A 716 -2.24 -21.59 -12.52
CA ASN A 716 -2.80 -20.88 -13.68
C ASN A 716 -4.31 -20.55 -13.54
N ASP A 717 -5.02 -21.26 -12.65
CA ASP A 717 -6.44 -21.04 -12.37
C ASP A 717 -6.67 -20.10 -11.16
N GLY A 718 -5.60 -19.59 -10.53
CA GLY A 718 -5.67 -18.69 -9.37
C GLY A 718 -5.98 -19.41 -8.04
N LYS A 719 -5.80 -20.73 -7.99
CA LYS A 719 -5.91 -21.54 -6.76
C LYS A 719 -4.57 -21.64 -6.05
N LEU A 720 -4.61 -21.68 -4.72
CA LEU A 720 -3.41 -21.84 -3.92
C LEU A 720 -2.96 -23.29 -3.90
N GLU A 721 -1.65 -23.50 -3.93
CA GLU A 721 -0.99 -24.80 -3.85
C GLU A 721 0.16 -24.74 -2.84
N HIS A 722 0.36 -25.85 -2.13
CA HIS A 722 1.53 -26.11 -1.31
C HIS A 722 2.66 -26.63 -2.20
N HIS A 723 3.80 -25.96 -2.16
CA HIS A 723 5.06 -26.44 -2.72
C HIS A 723 5.95 -26.88 -1.56
N ILE A 724 6.05 -28.19 -1.33
CA ILE A 724 6.81 -28.76 -0.21
C ILE A 724 8.21 -29.09 -0.71
N PRO A 725 9.28 -28.44 -0.20
CA PRO A 725 10.65 -28.80 -0.56
C PRO A 725 10.96 -30.26 -0.24
N ALA A 726 11.71 -30.93 -1.13
CA ALA A 726 12.18 -32.30 -0.89
C ALA A 726 13.14 -32.41 0.31
N GLN A 727 13.85 -31.32 0.61
CA GLN A 727 14.73 -31.16 1.76
C GLN A 727 14.73 -29.71 2.22
N TYR A 728 14.98 -29.50 3.52
CA TYR A 728 15.14 -28.18 4.10
C TYR A 728 16.62 -27.87 4.34
N ASP A 729 17.04 -26.66 3.97
CA ASP A 729 18.40 -26.18 4.17
C ASP A 729 18.40 -24.70 4.60
N LYS A 730 19.58 -24.08 4.71
CA LYS A 730 19.71 -22.67 5.12
C LYS A 730 19.06 -21.69 4.15
N THR A 731 18.98 -22.03 2.86
CA THR A 731 18.38 -21.18 1.83
C THR A 731 16.87 -21.38 1.73
N ARG A 732 16.38 -22.60 1.96
CA ARG A 732 14.95 -22.95 1.99
C ARG A 732 14.61 -23.66 3.30
N PRO A 733 14.56 -22.93 4.43
CA PRO A 733 14.29 -23.56 5.73
C PRO A 733 12.82 -23.96 5.88
N ALA A 734 12.52 -24.90 6.77
CA ALA A 734 11.14 -25.32 7.08
C ALA A 734 10.30 -24.20 7.71
N PHE A 735 10.95 -23.29 8.43
CA PHE A 735 10.37 -22.09 9.04
C PHE A 735 11.45 -21.02 9.12
N VAL A 736 11.04 -19.77 9.21
CA VAL A 736 11.97 -18.68 9.54
C VAL A 736 12.01 -18.53 11.05
N PHE A 737 13.21 -18.43 11.63
CA PHE A 737 13.41 -18.22 13.06
C PHE A 737 14.33 -17.02 13.26
N THR A 738 13.82 -15.99 13.92
CA THR A 738 14.53 -14.73 14.15
C THR A 738 14.53 -14.38 15.62
N THR A 739 15.57 -13.67 16.07
CA THR A 739 15.83 -13.42 17.48
C THR A 739 16.25 -11.97 17.69
N THR A 740 15.73 -11.34 18.75
CA THR A 740 16.16 -10.01 19.21
C THR A 740 16.46 -10.09 20.70
N GLU A 741 17.61 -9.60 21.13
CA GLU A 741 18.02 -9.61 22.53
C GLU A 741 18.15 -8.18 23.07
N TYR A 742 17.63 -7.95 24.27
CA TYR A 742 17.72 -6.69 24.99
C TYR A 742 18.46 -6.87 26.30
N THR A 743 19.41 -5.98 26.57
CA THR A 743 20.21 -5.95 27.81
C THR A 743 19.51 -5.26 28.98
N VAL A 744 18.19 -5.07 28.88
CA VAL A 744 17.35 -4.43 29.89
C VAL A 744 16.23 -5.37 30.31
N ASN A 745 15.61 -5.10 31.46
CA ASN A 745 14.35 -5.74 31.81
C ASN A 745 13.24 -5.24 30.89
N ILE A 746 12.19 -6.04 30.71
CA ILE A 746 11.04 -5.69 29.88
C ILE A 746 10.37 -4.39 30.37
N ASP A 747 10.41 -4.12 31.68
CA ASP A 747 9.87 -2.92 32.32
C ASP A 747 10.68 -1.65 32.10
N ASP A 748 11.97 -1.79 31.78
CA ASP A 748 12.85 -0.67 31.46
C ASP A 748 12.80 -0.35 29.96
N HIS A 749 12.23 -1.24 29.15
CA HIS A 749 12.11 -1.05 27.71
C HIS A 749 10.92 -0.11 27.36
N PRO A 750 11.11 0.91 26.49
CA PRO A 750 10.06 1.90 26.18
C PRO A 750 8.73 1.32 25.69
N ILE A 751 8.78 0.28 24.85
CA ILE A 751 7.60 -0.43 24.33
C ILE A 751 7.21 -1.61 25.24
N GLY A 752 8.16 -2.50 25.58
CA GLY A 752 7.95 -3.68 26.45
C GLY A 752 7.27 -3.38 27.79
N SER A 753 7.60 -2.25 28.42
CA SER A 753 7.01 -1.83 29.71
C SER A 753 5.50 -1.57 29.64
N GLN A 754 4.97 -1.36 28.43
CA GLN A 754 3.56 -1.11 28.18
C GLN A 754 2.79 -2.38 27.83
N LEU A 755 3.46 -3.53 27.64
CA LEU A 755 2.77 -4.80 27.47
C LEU A 755 2.01 -5.15 28.75
N PRO A 756 0.76 -5.59 28.64
CA PRO A 756 -0.03 -6.00 29.80
C PRO A 756 0.65 -7.08 30.62
N LYS A 757 0.35 -7.05 31.92
CA LYS A 757 0.78 -8.07 32.89
C LYS A 757 -0.41 -8.59 33.66
N THR A 758 -0.32 -9.87 34.01
CA THR A 758 -1.25 -10.49 34.97
C THR A 758 -1.31 -9.67 36.26
N GLY A 759 -2.51 -9.41 36.78
CA GLY A 759 -2.71 -8.70 38.05
C GLY A 759 -2.54 -7.17 38.01
N GLN A 760 -2.29 -6.54 36.85
CA GLN A 760 -2.25 -5.06 36.74
C GLN A 760 -3.56 -4.43 37.24
N LYS A 761 -3.51 -3.39 38.08
CA LYS A 761 -4.71 -2.73 38.62
C LYS A 761 -5.45 -1.82 37.62
N GLN A 762 -4.83 -1.48 36.48
CA GLN A 762 -5.46 -0.60 35.51
C GLN A 762 -6.53 -1.35 34.71
N VAL A 763 -7.68 -0.71 34.64
CA VAL A 763 -8.95 -1.29 34.25
C VAL A 763 -9.37 -0.55 32.98
N PHE A 764 -9.27 -1.26 31.84
CA PHE A 764 -9.73 -0.86 30.50
C PHE A 764 -8.88 0.06 29.61
N ARG A 765 -7.57 0.24 29.86
CA ARG A 765 -6.70 1.02 28.96
C ARG A 765 -5.40 0.29 28.62
N VAL A 766 -5.54 -0.90 28.04
CA VAL A 766 -4.40 -1.57 27.43
C VAL A 766 -4.13 -0.93 26.07
N PRO A 767 -2.87 -0.61 25.71
CA PRO A 767 -2.56 -0.12 24.37
C PRO A 767 -3.02 -1.10 23.28
N PRO A 768 -3.39 -0.60 22.08
CA PRO A 768 -3.73 -1.47 20.95
C PRO A 768 -2.63 -2.47 20.64
N ALA A 769 -2.99 -3.72 20.31
CA ALA A 769 -2.05 -4.79 20.03
C ALA A 769 -1.02 -4.41 18.94
N ALA A 770 -1.49 -3.69 17.91
CA ALA A 770 -0.66 -3.18 16.81
C ALA A 770 0.49 -2.27 17.27
N LYS A 771 0.38 -1.60 18.42
CA LYS A 771 1.44 -0.75 18.98
C LYS A 771 2.71 -1.55 19.30
N PHE A 772 2.55 -2.83 19.63
CA PHE A 772 3.65 -3.71 19.97
C PHE A 772 4.33 -4.32 18.74
N GLY A 773 3.87 -4.01 17.53
CA GLY A 773 4.42 -4.47 16.26
C GLY A 773 5.95 -4.48 16.23
N PRO A 774 6.65 -3.35 16.43
CA PRO A 774 8.11 -3.28 16.40
C PRO A 774 8.84 -4.21 17.40
N LEU A 775 8.15 -4.67 18.43
CA LEU A 775 8.69 -5.55 19.45
C LEU A 775 8.37 -7.03 19.19
N VAL A 776 7.22 -7.34 18.59
CA VAL A 776 6.76 -8.74 18.49
C VAL A 776 7.04 -9.38 17.14
N ARG A 777 7.59 -8.64 16.16
CA ARG A 777 7.88 -9.14 14.82
C ARG A 777 9.29 -8.76 14.35
N SER A 778 9.83 -9.56 13.44
CA SER A 778 10.96 -9.14 12.61
C SER A 778 10.50 -8.18 11.50
N ALA A 779 11.40 -7.30 11.06
CA ALA A 779 11.18 -6.44 9.90
C ALA A 779 10.80 -7.27 8.65
N ASP A 780 11.41 -8.46 8.52
CA ASP A 780 11.23 -9.36 7.37
C ASP A 780 10.03 -10.32 7.54
N SER A 781 9.22 -10.18 8.60
CA SER A 781 8.04 -11.03 8.78
C SER A 781 6.94 -10.67 7.76
N PRO A 782 6.30 -11.66 7.10
CA PRO A 782 5.20 -11.42 6.15
C PRO A 782 3.93 -10.86 6.84
N ARG A 783 3.02 -10.24 6.07
CA ARG A 783 1.78 -9.59 6.55
C ARG A 783 0.56 -9.91 5.72
N VAL A 784 0.75 -10.12 4.42
CA VAL A 784 -0.34 -10.33 3.47
C VAL A 784 -0.02 -11.54 2.58
N LEU A 785 -1.04 -12.19 2.00
CA LEU A 785 -0.85 -13.34 1.13
C LEU A 785 0.23 -13.10 0.06
N GLU A 786 0.25 -11.90 -0.52
CA GLU A 786 1.21 -11.46 -1.51
C GLU A 786 2.67 -11.62 -1.05
N ASP A 787 2.97 -11.49 0.25
CA ASP A 787 4.31 -11.67 0.80
C ASP A 787 4.75 -13.14 0.74
N TRP A 788 3.83 -14.11 0.79
CA TRP A 788 4.15 -15.53 0.64
C TRP A 788 4.19 -15.99 -0.82
N ILE A 789 3.23 -15.56 -1.65
CA ILE A 789 3.14 -16.06 -3.04
C ILE A 789 4.22 -15.48 -3.95
N TYR A 790 4.79 -14.33 -3.59
CA TYR A 790 5.82 -13.65 -4.38
C TYR A 790 7.22 -13.70 -3.76
N SER A 791 7.37 -14.42 -2.65
CA SER A 791 8.66 -14.76 -2.05
C SER A 791 8.79 -16.28 -1.91
N ASP A 792 9.97 -16.79 -1.57
CA ASP A 792 10.14 -18.21 -1.22
C ASP A 792 10.09 -18.46 0.29
N HIS A 793 9.24 -17.71 1.02
CA HIS A 793 9.08 -17.85 2.47
C HIS A 793 8.21 -19.05 2.89
N PRO A 794 8.61 -19.79 3.94
CA PRO A 794 7.75 -20.79 4.57
C PRO A 794 6.48 -20.15 5.12
N GLN A 795 5.43 -20.96 5.29
CA GLN A 795 4.18 -20.49 5.88
C GLN A 795 4.33 -20.05 7.35
N LEU A 796 5.35 -20.54 8.07
CA LEU A 796 5.59 -20.26 9.48
C LEU A 796 6.83 -19.38 9.69
N HIS A 797 6.63 -18.24 10.36
CA HIS A 797 7.69 -17.37 10.85
C HIS A 797 7.63 -17.31 12.39
N ILE A 798 8.74 -17.58 13.05
CA ILE A 798 8.92 -17.50 14.49
C ILE A 798 9.85 -16.33 14.81
N HIS A 799 9.42 -15.46 15.72
CA HIS A 799 10.23 -14.37 16.24
C HIS A 799 10.31 -14.47 17.75
N VAL A 800 11.52 -14.51 18.30
CA VAL A 800 11.77 -14.55 19.74
C VAL A 800 12.44 -13.27 20.19
N VAL A 801 11.87 -12.60 21.18
CA VAL A 801 12.52 -11.46 21.83
C VAL A 801 12.84 -11.82 23.26
N GLN A 802 14.10 -11.66 23.65
CA GLN A 802 14.58 -11.97 24.99
C GLN A 802 15.01 -10.69 25.71
N PHE A 803 14.48 -10.50 26.92
CA PHE A 803 14.88 -9.51 27.91
C PHE A 803 15.65 -10.20 29.04
N GLN A 804 16.21 -9.43 29.97
CA GLN A 804 16.85 -9.99 31.16
C GLN A 804 15.89 -10.78 32.08
N ASP A 805 14.58 -10.48 32.02
CA ASP A 805 13.55 -11.00 32.91
C ASP A 805 12.31 -11.55 32.17
N ALA A 806 12.31 -11.57 30.84
CA ALA A 806 11.14 -12.00 30.07
C ALA A 806 11.49 -12.50 28.67
N THR A 807 10.60 -13.31 28.09
CA THR A 807 10.69 -13.78 26.70
C THR A 807 9.37 -13.55 25.99
N LEU A 808 9.40 -13.02 24.78
CA LEU A 808 8.26 -12.96 23.87
C LEU A 808 8.48 -13.96 22.74
N LEU A 809 7.50 -14.83 22.51
CA LEU A 809 7.53 -15.81 21.42
C LEU A 809 6.35 -15.54 20.48
N THR A 810 6.64 -15.09 19.26
CA THR A 810 5.62 -14.78 18.25
C THR A 810 5.62 -15.79 17.13
N MET A 811 4.43 -16.27 16.77
CA MET A 811 4.16 -17.02 15.55
C MET A 811 3.45 -16.13 14.54
N THR A 812 4.06 -15.92 13.38
CA THR A 812 3.47 -15.22 12.23
C THR A 812 3.09 -16.21 11.14
N TYR A 813 1.82 -16.20 10.72
CA TYR A 813 1.32 -17.09 9.67
C TYR A 813 0.03 -16.56 9.00
N LEU A 814 -0.25 -17.01 7.78
CA LEU A 814 -1.50 -16.71 7.06
C LEU A 814 -2.62 -17.64 7.55
N HIS A 815 -3.84 -17.15 7.76
CA HIS A 815 -4.95 -17.93 8.32
C HIS A 815 -5.32 -19.17 7.48
N THR A 816 -4.93 -19.21 6.20
CA THR A 816 -5.02 -20.42 5.35
C THR A 816 -4.27 -21.63 5.93
N LEU A 817 -3.25 -21.42 6.78
CA LEU A 817 -2.45 -22.50 7.35
C LEU A 817 -3.21 -23.28 8.43
N MET A 818 -3.88 -22.59 9.37
CA MET A 818 -4.52 -23.26 10.52
C MET A 818 -5.53 -22.38 11.26
N ASP A 819 -6.55 -23.02 11.83
CA ASP A 819 -7.44 -22.43 12.82
C ASP A 819 -6.86 -22.50 14.26
N THR A 820 -7.65 -22.06 15.25
CA THR A 820 -7.29 -22.07 16.67
C THR A 820 -6.97 -23.47 17.22
N VAL A 821 -7.71 -24.49 16.79
CA VAL A 821 -7.50 -25.87 17.24
C VAL A 821 -6.21 -26.42 16.63
N GLY A 822 -5.98 -26.16 15.34
CA GLY A 822 -4.71 -26.49 14.68
C GLY A 822 -3.51 -25.84 15.38
N ARG A 823 -3.61 -24.56 15.75
CA ARG A 823 -2.55 -23.85 16.51
C ARG A 823 -2.28 -24.48 17.88
N SER A 824 -3.33 -24.84 18.61
CA SER A 824 -3.19 -25.54 19.88
C SER A 824 -2.47 -26.88 19.70
N GLY A 825 -2.82 -27.63 18.65
CA GLY A 825 -2.17 -28.89 18.31
C GLY A 825 -0.71 -28.74 17.93
N PHE A 826 -0.36 -27.70 17.16
CA PHE A 826 1.02 -27.37 16.83
C PHE A 826 1.85 -27.03 18.08
N LEU A 827 1.33 -26.17 18.97
CA LEU A 827 2.02 -25.81 20.21
C LEU A 827 2.22 -27.04 21.11
N GLN A 828 1.20 -27.89 21.24
CA GLN A 828 1.30 -29.15 21.98
C GLN A 828 2.41 -30.05 21.43
N ALA A 829 2.46 -30.26 20.10
CA ALA A 829 3.50 -31.08 19.48
C ALA A 829 4.90 -30.49 19.71
N TRP A 830 5.05 -29.17 19.60
CA TRP A 830 6.32 -28.50 19.83
C TRP A 830 6.78 -28.61 21.28
N THR A 831 5.90 -28.38 22.26
CA THR A 831 6.24 -28.55 23.68
C THR A 831 6.55 -30.00 24.04
N THR A 832 5.88 -30.98 23.42
CA THR A 832 6.19 -32.41 23.61
C THR A 832 7.62 -32.76 23.16
N VAL A 833 8.09 -32.20 22.04
CA VAL A 833 9.50 -32.36 21.62
C VAL A 833 10.44 -31.63 22.57
N LEU A 834 10.06 -30.43 23.03
CA LEU A 834 10.84 -29.64 23.98
C LEU A 834 11.07 -30.38 25.32
N ASP A 835 10.09 -31.17 25.73
CA ASP A 835 10.12 -32.08 26.89
C ASP A 835 10.97 -33.35 26.67
N GLY A 836 11.48 -33.57 25.46
CA GLY A 836 12.22 -34.78 25.10
C GLY A 836 11.33 -36.02 24.91
N LYS A 837 10.02 -35.84 24.73
CA LYS A 837 9.03 -36.92 24.59
C LYS A 837 8.62 -37.13 23.14
N GLU A 838 9.59 -37.25 22.23
CA GLU A 838 9.33 -37.36 20.78
C GLU A 838 8.36 -38.49 20.39
N ASN A 839 8.37 -39.59 21.14
CA ASN A 839 7.46 -40.73 20.92
C ASN A 839 5.99 -40.43 21.27
N GLU A 840 5.73 -39.35 22.01
CA GLU A 840 4.39 -38.88 22.37
C GLU A 840 3.90 -37.77 21.44
N VAL A 841 4.70 -37.37 20.44
CA VAL A 841 4.30 -36.36 19.45
C VAL A 841 3.11 -36.89 18.65
N PRO A 842 1.95 -36.20 18.66
CA PRO A 842 0.80 -36.65 17.91
C PRO A 842 1.10 -36.68 16.40
N PRO A 843 0.60 -37.68 15.65
CA PRO A 843 0.86 -37.77 14.22
C PRO A 843 0.21 -36.59 13.49
N PHE A 844 0.89 -36.03 12.49
CA PHE A 844 0.37 -34.96 11.64
C PHE A 844 -0.54 -35.54 10.55
N HIS A 845 -1.72 -34.93 10.33
CA HIS A 845 -2.59 -35.33 9.23
C HIS A 845 -2.15 -34.72 7.89
N SER A 846 -1.45 -35.53 7.08
CA SER A 846 -0.84 -35.17 5.79
C SER A 846 -1.73 -34.33 4.87
N TYR A 847 -1.16 -33.32 4.19
CA TYR A 847 -1.87 -32.47 3.23
C TYR A 847 -2.36 -33.21 2.00
N GLU A 848 -1.83 -34.40 1.70
CA GLU A 848 -2.28 -35.22 0.57
C GLU A 848 -3.74 -35.70 0.74
N HIS A 849 -4.23 -35.76 1.98
CA HIS A 849 -5.59 -36.16 2.29
C HIS A 849 -6.37 -34.94 2.80
N ASP A 850 -7.48 -34.61 2.13
CA ASP A 850 -8.44 -33.60 2.58
C ASP A 850 -9.66 -34.29 3.20
N PRO A 851 -9.72 -34.38 4.55
CA PRO A 851 -10.79 -35.09 5.23
C PRO A 851 -12.13 -34.34 5.15
N LEU A 852 -12.11 -33.05 4.78
CA LEU A 852 -13.29 -32.20 4.62
C LEU A 852 -13.73 -32.08 3.15
N SER A 853 -13.12 -32.83 2.25
CA SER A 853 -13.33 -32.71 0.80
C SER A 853 -14.78 -32.97 0.37
N SER A 854 -15.45 -33.95 0.98
CA SER A 854 -16.84 -34.34 0.70
C SER A 854 -17.89 -33.47 1.41
N LEU A 855 -17.48 -32.69 2.41
CA LEU A 855 -18.38 -31.89 3.24
C LEU A 855 -19.19 -30.90 2.39
N GLY A 856 -20.51 -31.04 2.39
CA GLY A 856 -21.46 -30.20 1.67
C GLY A 856 -21.58 -30.47 0.16
N ARG A 857 -21.04 -31.58 -0.37
CA ARG A 857 -21.19 -31.93 -1.80
C ARG A 857 -22.53 -32.60 -2.12
N ASP A 858 -22.94 -33.54 -1.27
CA ASP A 858 -24.10 -34.41 -1.53
C ASP A 858 -25.33 -34.04 -0.69
N THR A 859 -25.30 -32.90 0.02
CA THR A 859 -26.36 -32.47 0.92
C THR A 859 -27.22 -31.36 0.29
N PRO A 860 -28.55 -31.56 0.19
CA PRO A 860 -29.47 -30.52 -0.25
C PRO A 860 -29.46 -29.29 0.66
N VAL A 861 -29.35 -28.09 0.08
CA VAL A 861 -29.33 -26.82 0.84
C VAL A 861 -30.62 -26.53 1.64
N ASN A 862 -31.74 -27.18 1.29
CA ASN A 862 -33.03 -27.04 1.97
C ASN A 862 -33.08 -27.67 3.37
N GLN A 863 -32.06 -28.43 3.76
CA GLN A 863 -31.95 -28.98 5.10
C GLN A 863 -31.41 -27.96 6.12
N TYR A 864 -30.94 -26.80 5.67
CA TYR A 864 -30.41 -25.77 6.56
C TYR A 864 -31.54 -25.02 7.29
N LEU A 865 -31.48 -25.02 8.63
CA LEU A 865 -32.53 -24.51 9.52
C LEU A 865 -32.94 -23.08 9.22
N TYR A 866 -31.99 -22.22 8.83
CA TYR A 866 -32.21 -20.80 8.60
C TYR A 866 -32.15 -20.41 7.12
N LEU A 867 -32.43 -21.34 6.20
CA LEU A 867 -32.37 -21.09 4.75
C LEU A 867 -33.19 -19.85 4.33
N ASP A 868 -34.42 -19.72 4.85
CA ASP A 868 -35.34 -18.64 4.50
C ASP A 868 -34.96 -17.28 5.11
N ARG A 869 -34.01 -17.27 6.07
CA ARG A 869 -33.53 -16.06 6.73
C ARG A 869 -32.24 -15.51 6.10
N LEU A 870 -31.73 -16.16 5.06
CA LEU A 870 -30.48 -15.76 4.42
C LEU A 870 -30.65 -14.50 3.59
N VAL A 871 -29.71 -13.58 3.73
CA VAL A 871 -29.64 -12.38 2.91
C VAL A 871 -29.13 -12.75 1.52
N ARG A 872 -30.01 -12.68 0.51
CA ARG A 872 -29.73 -13.09 -0.87
C ARG A 872 -30.24 -12.06 -1.89
N GLY A 873 -29.78 -12.16 -3.14
CA GLY A 873 -30.24 -11.32 -4.25
C GLY A 873 -30.08 -9.82 -3.97
N LEU A 874 -31.13 -9.04 -4.23
CA LEU A 874 -31.15 -7.59 -4.03
C LEU A 874 -30.92 -7.19 -2.55
N SER A 875 -31.38 -8.00 -1.59
CA SER A 875 -31.18 -7.74 -0.16
C SER A 875 -29.69 -7.74 0.22
N LEU A 876 -28.91 -8.64 -0.40
CA LEU A 876 -27.46 -8.71 -0.20
C LEU A 876 -26.73 -7.51 -0.81
N ILE A 877 -27.19 -7.04 -1.97
CA ILE A 877 -26.66 -5.82 -2.61
C ILE A 877 -26.94 -4.60 -1.73
N ILE A 878 -28.17 -4.44 -1.22
CA ILE A 878 -28.54 -3.34 -0.33
C ILE A 878 -27.74 -3.39 0.97
N PHE A 879 -27.54 -4.58 1.55
CA PHE A 879 -26.65 -4.75 2.70
C PHE A 879 -25.24 -4.28 2.38
N GLY A 880 -24.66 -4.73 1.26
CA GLY A 880 -23.31 -4.34 0.85
C GLY A 880 -23.16 -2.82 0.66
N ILE A 881 -24.16 -2.17 0.05
CA ILE A 881 -24.20 -0.71 -0.10
C ILE A 881 -24.26 -0.03 1.27
N ARG A 882 -25.16 -0.44 2.16
CA ARG A 882 -25.28 0.13 3.51
C ARG A 882 -24.02 -0.07 4.34
N TYR A 883 -23.41 -1.24 4.25
CA TYR A 883 -22.16 -1.55 4.91
C TYR A 883 -21.01 -0.69 4.35
N ALA A 884 -20.95 -0.50 3.03
CA ALA A 884 -20.00 0.44 2.42
C ALA A 884 -20.21 1.88 2.90
N PHE A 885 -21.46 2.35 3.06
CA PHE A 885 -21.77 3.64 3.68
C PHE A 885 -21.34 3.70 5.15
N GLU A 886 -21.54 2.64 5.94
CA GLU A 886 -21.07 2.55 7.33
C GLU A 886 -19.54 2.66 7.42
N LEU A 887 -18.80 1.97 6.55
CA LEU A 887 -17.34 2.06 6.44
C LEU A 887 -16.89 3.46 5.98
N LEU A 888 -17.64 4.07 5.07
CA LEU A 888 -17.35 5.39 4.53
C LEU A 888 -17.52 6.52 5.56
N TRP A 889 -18.59 6.44 6.35
CA TRP A 889 -18.96 7.48 7.31
C TRP A 889 -18.16 7.36 8.61
N PHE A 890 -17.96 6.13 9.09
CA PHE A 890 -17.19 5.84 10.29
C PHE A 890 -15.85 5.22 9.88
N ARG A 891 -14.92 6.05 9.40
CA ARG A 891 -13.66 5.57 8.81
C ARG A 891 -12.67 5.02 9.83
N LYS A 892 -12.63 5.62 11.02
CA LYS A 892 -11.65 5.28 12.04
C LYS A 892 -12.13 4.06 12.82
N GLU A 893 -11.35 2.99 12.76
CA GLU A 893 -11.50 1.82 13.61
C GLU A 893 -10.37 1.81 14.63
N GLU A 894 -10.68 1.35 15.83
CA GLU A 894 -9.68 1.13 16.86
C GLU A 894 -9.88 -0.27 17.44
N GLU A 895 -8.77 -1.00 17.54
CA GLU A 895 -8.72 -2.28 18.24
C GLU A 895 -8.18 -2.05 19.66
N HIS A 896 -8.87 -2.59 20.65
CA HIS A 896 -8.42 -2.54 22.05
C HIS A 896 -8.48 -3.91 22.69
N ALA A 897 -7.47 -4.19 23.52
CA ALA A 897 -7.50 -5.30 24.45
C ALA A 897 -8.27 -4.90 25.72
N ILE A 898 -9.08 -5.83 26.21
CA ILE A 898 -9.99 -5.65 27.33
C ILE A 898 -9.68 -6.75 28.34
N ARG A 899 -9.40 -6.36 29.59
CA ARG A 899 -9.34 -7.27 30.72
C ARG A 899 -10.63 -7.13 31.54
N LEU A 900 -11.32 -8.24 31.78
CA LEU A 900 -12.40 -8.35 32.77
C LEU A 900 -11.90 -9.15 33.95
N SER A 901 -12.20 -8.69 35.17
CA SER A 901 -11.87 -9.46 36.37
C SER A 901 -12.64 -10.77 36.41
N GLY A 902 -12.04 -11.81 37.00
CA GLY A 902 -12.74 -13.08 37.24
C GLY A 902 -14.08 -12.89 37.95
N GLY A 903 -14.11 -12.02 38.98
CA GLY A 903 -15.31 -11.67 39.73
C GLY A 903 -16.40 -11.01 38.88
N ALA A 904 -16.05 -10.21 37.87
CA ALA A 904 -17.03 -9.59 36.98
C ALA A 904 -17.73 -10.63 36.09
N VAL A 905 -16.98 -11.59 35.56
CA VAL A 905 -17.54 -12.68 34.75
C VAL A 905 -18.37 -13.64 35.61
N GLU A 906 -17.92 -13.95 36.83
CA GLU A 906 -18.68 -14.73 37.80
C GLU A 906 -19.99 -14.04 38.18
N TYR A 907 -19.96 -12.73 38.45
CA TYR A 907 -21.16 -11.95 38.72
C TYR A 907 -22.17 -12.01 37.56
N MET A 908 -21.70 -11.84 36.31
CA MET A 908 -22.57 -11.94 35.13
C MET A 908 -23.16 -13.35 34.98
N ARG A 909 -22.35 -14.39 35.23
CA ARG A 909 -22.78 -15.79 35.18
C ARG A 909 -23.82 -16.11 36.24
N ASP A 910 -23.60 -15.68 37.47
CA ASP A 910 -24.48 -15.99 38.59
C ASP A 910 -25.78 -15.17 38.50
N THR A 911 -25.71 -13.96 37.95
CA THR A 911 -26.89 -13.17 37.57
C THR A 911 -27.70 -13.86 36.49
N ALA A 912 -27.07 -14.29 35.39
CA ALA A 912 -27.74 -15.04 34.32
C ALA A 912 -28.41 -16.33 34.83
N ARG A 913 -27.78 -17.04 35.77
CA ARG A 913 -28.35 -18.24 36.39
C ARG A 913 -29.58 -17.94 37.24
N ARG A 914 -29.56 -16.84 38.02
CA ARG A 914 -30.73 -16.41 38.81
C ARG A 914 -31.90 -16.00 37.92
N GLU A 915 -31.64 -15.19 36.89
CA GLU A 915 -32.65 -14.76 35.91
C GLU A 915 -33.35 -15.96 35.26
N LEU A 916 -32.59 -17.00 34.87
CA LEU A 916 -33.16 -18.20 34.25
C LEU A 916 -33.90 -19.11 35.24
N ALA A 917 -33.54 -19.09 36.52
CA ALA A 917 -34.23 -19.85 37.56
C ALA A 917 -35.60 -19.28 37.91
N GLU A 918 -35.80 -17.98 37.70
CA GLU A 918 -37.09 -17.31 37.88
C GLU A 918 -38.06 -17.60 36.72
N GLU A 919 -37.53 -17.87 35.51
CA GLU A 919 -38.33 -18.07 34.30
C GLU A 919 -38.64 -19.54 33.96
N SER A 920 -37.87 -20.52 34.46
CA SER A 920 -38.00 -21.93 34.06
C SER A 920 -37.36 -22.92 35.05
N ASP A 921 -37.71 -24.20 34.93
CA ASP A 921 -37.02 -25.29 35.63
C ASP A 921 -35.56 -25.43 35.12
N VAL A 922 -34.62 -24.92 35.91
CA VAL A 922 -33.17 -24.85 35.60
C VAL A 922 -32.59 -26.21 35.22
N SER A 923 -33.15 -27.32 35.74
CA SER A 923 -32.67 -28.68 35.46
C SER A 923 -32.88 -29.10 34.00
N LYS A 924 -33.76 -28.43 33.26
CA LYS A 924 -34.09 -28.71 31.85
C LYS A 924 -33.39 -27.77 30.86
N LEU A 925 -32.69 -26.74 31.34
CA LEU A 925 -32.03 -25.76 30.48
C LEU A 925 -30.63 -26.26 30.04
N PRO A 926 -30.22 -26.00 28.78
CA PRO A 926 -28.86 -26.26 28.34
C PRO A 926 -27.82 -25.56 29.23
N PHE A 927 -26.67 -26.21 29.44
CA PHE A 927 -25.54 -25.59 30.14
C PHE A 927 -25.08 -24.31 29.43
N LEU A 928 -25.05 -23.20 30.18
CA LEU A 928 -24.48 -21.93 29.76
C LEU A 928 -22.99 -21.87 30.08
N SER A 929 -22.17 -21.66 29.05
CA SER A 929 -20.74 -21.41 29.22
C SER A 929 -20.45 -19.93 29.49
N GLU A 930 -19.29 -19.64 30.09
CA GLU A 930 -18.80 -18.27 30.27
C GLU A 930 -18.60 -17.58 28.92
N GLY A 931 -18.28 -18.33 27.86
CA GLY A 931 -18.25 -17.84 26.49
C GLY A 931 -19.59 -17.32 25.96
N ASP A 932 -20.69 -18.01 26.28
CA ASP A 932 -22.05 -17.59 25.88
C ASP A 932 -22.43 -16.27 26.58
N ILE A 933 -22.04 -16.13 27.85
CA ILE A 933 -22.25 -14.93 28.66
C ILE A 933 -21.43 -13.76 28.11
N LEU A 934 -20.14 -13.97 27.84
CA LEU A 934 -19.27 -12.93 27.28
C LEU A 934 -19.74 -12.45 25.91
N ALA A 935 -20.14 -13.36 25.01
CA ALA A 935 -20.66 -13.01 23.70
C ALA A 935 -21.95 -12.17 23.80
N SER A 936 -22.86 -12.57 24.70
CA SER A 936 -24.14 -11.87 24.90
C SER A 936 -23.97 -10.51 25.57
N TRP A 937 -23.06 -10.43 26.55
CA TRP A 937 -22.71 -9.16 27.20
C TRP A 937 -22.06 -8.20 26.22
N TRP A 938 -21.16 -8.71 25.36
CA TRP A 938 -20.55 -7.88 24.33
C TRP A 938 -21.57 -7.41 23.29
N MET A 939 -22.50 -8.30 22.89
CA MET A 939 -23.63 -7.93 22.03
C MET A 939 -24.41 -6.75 22.60
N ARG A 940 -24.77 -6.79 23.89
CA ARG A 940 -25.46 -5.70 24.59
C ARG A 940 -24.61 -4.44 24.68
N THR A 941 -23.32 -4.59 24.95
CA THR A 941 -22.36 -3.48 25.07
C THR A 941 -22.26 -2.69 23.76
N ILE A 942 -22.18 -3.40 22.64
CA ILE A 942 -22.14 -2.81 21.30
C ILE A 942 -23.47 -2.19 20.90
N VAL A 943 -24.60 -2.87 21.11
CA VAL A 943 -25.91 -2.30 20.80
C VAL A 943 -26.17 -1.03 21.61
N THR A 944 -25.77 -0.99 22.88
CA THR A 944 -25.86 0.21 23.73
C THR A 944 -24.96 1.34 23.23
N ALA A 945 -23.74 1.03 22.79
CA ALA A 945 -22.78 2.01 22.28
C ALA A 945 -23.18 2.58 20.91
N LEU A 946 -23.65 1.73 20.00
CA LEU A 946 -23.96 2.11 18.62
C LEU A 946 -25.38 2.69 18.45
N ARG A 947 -26.30 2.39 19.38
CA ARG A 947 -27.71 2.83 19.37
C ARG A 947 -28.41 2.58 18.03
N PRO A 948 -28.45 1.32 17.54
CA PRO A 948 -29.16 1.01 16.30
C PRO A 948 -30.67 1.23 16.45
N ALA A 949 -31.39 1.27 15.32
CA ALA A 949 -32.85 1.37 15.32
C ALA A 949 -33.50 0.23 16.11
N PHE A 950 -34.65 0.51 16.75
CA PHE A 950 -35.33 -0.38 17.71
C PHE A 950 -35.56 -1.82 17.20
N ASN A 951 -35.93 -1.96 15.93
CA ASN A 951 -36.19 -3.26 15.28
C ASN A 951 -35.04 -3.76 14.40
N ARG A 952 -33.90 -3.07 14.37
CA ARG A 952 -32.75 -3.47 13.54
C ARG A 952 -32.29 -4.87 13.97
N PRO A 953 -32.14 -5.83 13.04
CA PRO A 953 -31.67 -7.16 13.37
C PRO A 953 -30.18 -7.12 13.72
N ILE A 954 -29.83 -7.68 14.88
CA ILE A 954 -28.47 -7.84 15.38
C ILE A 954 -28.10 -9.30 15.17
N MET A 955 -27.10 -9.55 14.33
CA MET A 955 -26.58 -10.89 14.08
C MET A 955 -25.25 -11.07 14.81
N MET A 956 -25.20 -11.98 15.76
CA MET A 956 -23.96 -12.47 16.37
C MET A 956 -23.59 -13.81 15.75
N MET A 957 -22.46 -13.81 15.03
CA MET A 957 -21.86 -15.01 14.46
C MET A 957 -20.81 -15.55 15.42
N THR A 958 -21.09 -16.69 16.07
CA THR A 958 -20.11 -17.38 16.93
C THR A 958 -19.50 -18.54 16.17
N VAL A 959 -18.17 -18.67 16.21
CA VAL A 959 -17.46 -19.71 15.46
C VAL A 959 -17.18 -20.93 16.34
N PHE A 960 -17.36 -22.14 15.79
CA PHE A 960 -16.99 -23.41 16.45
C PHE A 960 -16.24 -24.33 15.48
N ASN A 961 -15.37 -25.20 16.01
CA ASN A 961 -14.69 -26.21 15.22
C ASN A 961 -15.56 -27.47 15.07
N ALA A 962 -15.67 -27.97 13.83
CA ALA A 962 -16.55 -29.08 13.48
C ALA A 962 -15.87 -30.46 13.50
N VAL A 963 -14.54 -30.56 13.66
CA VAL A 963 -13.81 -31.84 13.61
C VAL A 963 -14.39 -32.85 14.60
N SER A 964 -14.73 -32.40 15.82
CA SER A 964 -15.35 -33.25 16.85
C SER A 964 -16.70 -33.88 16.47
N LEU A 965 -17.41 -33.34 15.47
CA LEU A 965 -18.66 -33.91 14.98
C LEU A 965 -18.43 -35.08 14.04
N PHE A 966 -17.23 -35.20 13.49
CA PHE A 966 -16.87 -36.16 12.46
C PHE A 966 -15.51 -36.81 12.80
N PRO A 967 -15.40 -37.56 13.91
CA PRO A 967 -14.16 -38.22 14.29
C PRO A 967 -13.60 -39.15 13.21
N GLU A 968 -14.46 -39.68 12.33
CA GLU A 968 -14.07 -40.49 11.17
C GLU A 968 -13.18 -39.76 10.14
N TRP A 969 -13.08 -38.43 10.22
CA TRP A 969 -12.25 -37.60 9.36
C TRP A 969 -10.77 -37.63 9.72
N LEU A 970 -10.42 -38.02 10.95
CA LEU A 970 -9.04 -38.09 11.39
C LEU A 970 -8.55 -39.54 11.32
N ILE A 971 -7.59 -39.79 10.43
CA ILE A 971 -6.87 -41.07 10.37
C ILE A 971 -5.99 -41.18 11.63
N ASP A 972 -6.08 -42.31 12.34
CA ASP A 972 -5.22 -42.73 13.46
C ASP A 972 -5.09 -41.72 14.63
N GLY A 973 -6.10 -40.86 14.82
CA GLY A 973 -6.09 -39.88 15.92
C GLY A 973 -5.09 -38.73 15.76
N GLY A 974 -4.61 -38.48 14.54
CA GLY A 974 -3.66 -37.40 14.25
C GLY A 974 -4.24 -35.98 14.38
N ILE A 975 -3.34 -35.00 14.47
CA ILE A 975 -3.68 -33.57 14.53
C ILE A 975 -3.95 -33.04 13.13
N TYR A 976 -5.14 -32.46 12.95
CA TYR A 976 -5.51 -31.73 11.75
C TYR A 976 -5.03 -30.28 11.85
N ILE A 977 -3.99 -29.94 11.07
CA ILE A 977 -3.57 -28.56 10.83
C ILE A 977 -4.27 -28.06 9.56
N GLY A 978 -5.24 -27.16 9.76
CA GLY A 978 -6.09 -26.57 8.72
C GLY A 978 -7.27 -25.86 9.36
N ASN A 979 -8.26 -25.49 8.55
CA ASN A 979 -9.45 -24.75 8.95
C ASN A 979 -10.69 -25.64 8.90
N ALA A 980 -11.27 -25.93 10.07
CA ALA A 980 -12.50 -26.70 10.20
C ALA A 980 -13.56 -25.94 11.01
N ILE A 981 -13.60 -24.63 10.80
CA ILE A 981 -14.45 -23.71 11.55
C ILE A 981 -15.77 -23.41 10.85
N PHE A 982 -16.87 -23.48 11.60
CA PHE A 982 -18.22 -23.21 11.12
C PHE A 982 -18.93 -22.19 12.01
N PRO A 983 -19.75 -21.31 11.42
CA PRO A 983 -20.49 -20.31 12.17
C PRO A 983 -21.80 -20.86 12.73
N SER A 984 -22.16 -20.36 13.92
CA SER A 984 -23.50 -20.41 14.50
C SER A 984 -24.05 -18.99 14.58
N TYR A 985 -25.33 -18.82 14.26
CA TYR A 985 -25.95 -17.50 14.15
C TYR A 985 -27.01 -17.28 15.21
N THR A 986 -26.82 -16.25 16.01
CA THR A 986 -27.86 -15.72 16.91
C THR A 986 -28.36 -14.41 16.31
N VAL A 987 -29.65 -14.32 16.02
CA VAL A 987 -30.25 -13.14 15.40
C VAL A 987 -31.41 -12.63 16.24
N LEU A 988 -31.25 -11.45 16.83
CA LEU A 988 -32.21 -10.81 17.73
C LEU A 988 -32.43 -9.35 17.30
N PRO A 989 -33.64 -8.78 17.43
CA PRO A 989 -33.83 -7.35 17.20
C PRO A 989 -33.20 -6.55 18.34
N ALA A 990 -32.72 -5.34 18.04
CA ALA A 990 -31.97 -4.48 18.96
C ALA A 990 -32.66 -4.28 20.33
N HIS A 991 -33.98 -4.09 20.35
CA HIS A 991 -34.72 -3.89 21.60
C HIS A 991 -34.66 -5.11 22.54
N ARG A 992 -34.74 -6.35 22.02
CA ARG A 992 -34.64 -7.54 22.86
C ARG A 992 -33.26 -7.68 23.47
N VAL A 993 -32.19 -7.39 22.70
CA VAL A 993 -30.81 -7.40 23.21
C VAL A 993 -30.63 -6.45 24.40
N LEU A 994 -31.33 -5.30 24.39
CA LEU A 994 -31.24 -4.27 25.43
C LEU A 994 -32.18 -4.54 26.63
N GLN A 995 -33.39 -5.03 26.38
CA GLN A 995 -34.46 -5.09 27.39
C GLN A 995 -34.56 -6.44 28.11
N GLU A 996 -34.21 -7.55 27.45
CA GLU A 996 -34.30 -8.87 28.07
C GLU A 996 -33.21 -9.06 29.14
N PRO A 997 -33.39 -9.99 30.10
CA PRO A 997 -32.32 -10.39 31.00
C PRO A 997 -31.11 -10.96 30.24
N ILE A 998 -29.89 -10.81 30.77
CA ILE A 998 -28.67 -11.25 30.05
C ILE A 998 -28.62 -12.77 29.92
N GLY A 999 -29.19 -13.50 30.89
CA GLY A 999 -29.33 -14.96 30.86
C GLY A 999 -30.21 -15.45 29.71
N VAL A 1000 -31.25 -14.72 29.34
CA VAL A 1000 -32.13 -15.04 28.21
C VAL A 1000 -31.37 -14.90 26.89
N VAL A 1001 -30.65 -13.79 26.70
CA VAL A 1001 -29.83 -13.57 25.49
C VAL A 1001 -28.70 -14.61 25.37
N ALA A 1002 -28.07 -14.98 26.49
CA ALA A 1002 -27.08 -16.04 26.54
C ALA A 1002 -27.66 -17.41 26.22
N MET A 1003 -28.88 -17.70 26.69
CA MET A 1003 -29.59 -18.94 26.38
C MET A 1003 -29.95 -19.03 24.89
N GLU A 1004 -30.39 -17.94 24.26
CA GLU A 1004 -30.62 -17.91 22.82
C GLU A 1004 -29.34 -18.16 22.02
N THR A 1005 -28.22 -17.57 22.45
CA THR A 1005 -26.90 -17.83 21.85
C THR A 1005 -26.50 -19.30 21.98
N ARG A 1006 -26.75 -19.90 23.15
CA ARG A 1006 -26.45 -21.30 23.41
C ARG A 1006 -27.34 -22.25 22.61
N ARG A 1007 -28.65 -21.97 22.52
CA ARG A 1007 -29.61 -22.74 21.72
C ARG A 1007 -29.21 -22.72 20.25
N ALA A 1008 -28.93 -21.53 19.70
CA ALA A 1008 -28.44 -21.40 18.34
C ALA A 1008 -27.17 -22.22 18.11
N LEU A 1009 -26.19 -22.21 19.04
CA LEU A 1009 -24.99 -23.03 18.90
C LEU A 1009 -25.31 -24.53 18.84
N LEU A 1010 -26.22 -25.03 19.69
CA LEU A 1010 -26.60 -26.44 19.72
C LEU A 1010 -27.38 -26.84 18.45
N GLU A 1011 -28.24 -25.97 17.94
CA GLU A 1011 -28.98 -26.20 16.69
C GLU A 1011 -28.05 -26.29 15.47
N HIS A 1012 -27.05 -25.41 15.37
CA HIS A 1012 -26.12 -25.40 14.24
C HIS A 1012 -25.01 -26.45 14.36
N ARG A 1013 -24.64 -26.86 15.59
CA ARG A 1013 -23.56 -27.84 15.84
C ARG A 1013 -24.08 -29.29 15.76
N THR A 1014 -24.72 -29.61 14.64
CA THR A 1014 -25.12 -30.98 14.27
C THR A 1014 -24.50 -31.36 12.93
N ARG A 1015 -24.40 -32.66 12.63
CA ARG A 1015 -23.80 -33.15 11.37
C ARG A 1015 -24.57 -32.62 10.16
N GLU A 1016 -25.89 -32.67 10.25
CA GLU A 1016 -26.83 -32.28 9.20
C GLU A 1016 -26.74 -30.77 8.91
N GLN A 1017 -26.69 -29.93 9.95
CA GLN A 1017 -26.62 -28.48 9.76
C GLN A 1017 -25.25 -28.03 9.23
N VAL A 1018 -24.16 -28.63 9.69
CA VAL A 1018 -22.81 -28.34 9.16
C VAL A 1018 -22.72 -28.75 7.68
N GLN A 1019 -23.24 -29.93 7.31
CA GLN A 1019 -23.31 -30.38 5.92
C GLN A 1019 -24.15 -29.44 5.04
N ALA A 1020 -25.35 -29.05 5.50
CA ALA A 1020 -26.22 -28.15 4.74
C ALA A 1020 -25.63 -26.73 4.59
N LEU A 1021 -25.00 -26.20 5.64
CA LEU A 1021 -24.30 -24.92 5.59
C LEU A 1021 -23.10 -24.96 4.64
N ALA A 1022 -22.33 -26.05 4.69
CA ALA A 1022 -21.22 -26.27 3.78
C ALA A 1022 -21.68 -26.30 2.31
N ALA A 1023 -22.83 -26.93 2.02
CA ALA A 1023 -23.43 -26.93 0.69
C ALA A 1023 -23.82 -25.51 0.23
N ILE A 1024 -24.38 -24.70 1.14
CA ILE A 1024 -24.69 -23.29 0.85
C ILE A 1024 -23.43 -22.49 0.55
N GLN A 1025 -22.36 -22.67 1.34
CA GLN A 1025 -21.09 -21.97 1.11
C GLN A 1025 -20.48 -22.37 -0.23
N ARG A 1026 -20.44 -23.67 -0.57
CA ARG A 1026 -19.95 -24.16 -1.88
C ARG A 1026 -20.71 -23.59 -3.06
N ALA A 1027 -22.04 -23.43 -2.94
CA ALA A 1027 -22.87 -22.85 -3.99
C ALA A 1027 -22.76 -21.31 -4.09
N SER A 1028 -22.14 -20.64 -3.12
CA SER A 1028 -22.04 -19.18 -3.06
C SER A 1028 -20.89 -18.64 -3.91
N PHE A 1029 -21.10 -17.48 -4.55
CA PHE A 1029 -20.12 -16.85 -5.45
C PHE A 1029 -18.74 -16.58 -4.81
N ARG A 1030 -18.68 -16.33 -3.49
CA ARG A 1030 -17.42 -16.06 -2.76
C ARG A 1030 -16.97 -17.17 -1.82
N MET A 1031 -17.72 -18.26 -1.75
CA MET A 1031 -17.49 -19.34 -0.78
C MET A 1031 -17.44 -18.82 0.67
N THR A 1032 -18.19 -17.76 0.98
CA THR A 1032 -18.23 -17.13 2.31
C THR A 1032 -19.42 -17.64 3.10
N ALA A 1033 -19.30 -17.61 4.43
CA ALA A 1033 -20.43 -17.79 5.32
C ALA A 1033 -21.59 -16.85 4.96
N PRO A 1034 -22.84 -17.34 4.90
CA PRO A 1034 -23.99 -16.53 4.55
C PRO A 1034 -24.38 -15.58 5.69
N LEU A 1035 -24.97 -14.44 5.36
CA LEU A 1035 -25.53 -13.50 6.33
C LEU A 1035 -27.00 -13.84 6.60
N LEU A 1036 -27.46 -13.64 7.84
CA LEU A 1036 -28.84 -13.91 8.26
C LEU A 1036 -29.51 -12.64 8.78
N GLY A 1037 -30.73 -12.36 8.30
CA GLY A 1037 -31.54 -11.21 8.72
C GLY A 1037 -32.03 -10.37 7.54
N GLY A 1038 -32.16 -9.06 7.77
CA GLY A 1038 -32.56 -8.07 6.76
C GLY A 1038 -31.37 -7.36 6.11
N SER A 1039 -31.63 -6.60 5.05
CA SER A 1039 -30.61 -5.76 4.41
C SER A 1039 -30.09 -4.61 5.29
N ASP A 1040 -30.71 -4.38 6.46
CA ASP A 1040 -30.31 -3.42 7.49
C ASP A 1040 -29.55 -4.07 8.65
N LEU A 1041 -29.19 -5.35 8.61
CA LEU A 1041 -28.60 -6.03 9.76
C LEU A 1041 -27.33 -5.34 10.30
N LEU A 1042 -27.12 -5.45 11.62
CA LEU A 1042 -25.84 -5.15 12.26
C LEU A 1042 -25.06 -6.45 12.47
N PHE A 1043 -23.91 -6.55 11.80
CA PHE A 1043 -23.03 -7.71 11.87
C PHE A 1043 -22.09 -7.61 13.07
N LEU A 1044 -22.10 -8.64 13.92
CA LEU A 1044 -21.16 -8.88 15.02
C LEU A 1044 -20.61 -10.30 14.90
N ALA A 1045 -19.35 -10.52 15.26
CA ALA A 1045 -18.76 -11.85 15.28
C ALA A 1045 -18.01 -12.11 16.60
N CYS A 1046 -18.11 -13.34 17.10
CA CYS A 1046 -17.41 -13.80 18.29
C CYS A 1046 -16.52 -15.00 17.95
N SER A 1047 -15.21 -14.84 18.12
CA SER A 1047 -14.24 -15.94 18.06
C SER A 1047 -13.78 -16.28 19.47
N ASN A 1048 -14.20 -17.44 19.98
CA ASN A 1048 -13.89 -17.86 21.34
C ASN A 1048 -12.74 -18.87 21.34
N LEU A 1049 -11.56 -18.41 21.76
CA LEU A 1049 -10.32 -19.19 21.78
C LEU A 1049 -10.10 -19.91 23.11
N HIS A 1050 -10.97 -19.69 24.11
CA HIS A 1050 -10.75 -20.17 25.47
C HIS A 1050 -10.49 -21.68 25.57
N LYS A 1051 -11.17 -22.49 24.75
CA LYS A 1051 -11.00 -23.95 24.73
C LYS A 1051 -9.60 -24.42 24.32
N ALA A 1052 -8.81 -23.58 23.68
CA ALA A 1052 -7.42 -23.89 23.32
C ALA A 1052 -6.45 -23.76 24.50
N ARG A 1053 -6.89 -23.17 25.63
CA ARG A 1053 -6.11 -23.09 26.89
C ARG A 1053 -4.68 -22.57 26.69
N PHE A 1054 -4.50 -21.56 25.84
CA PHE A 1054 -3.16 -21.05 25.50
C PHE A 1054 -2.34 -20.53 26.70
N PHE A 1055 -2.99 -20.05 27.76
CA PHE A 1055 -2.32 -19.64 29.01
C PHE A 1055 -1.72 -20.81 29.81
N GLU A 1056 -2.05 -22.05 29.45
CA GLU A 1056 -1.62 -23.25 30.16
C GLU A 1056 -0.56 -24.05 29.40
N VAL A 1057 -0.17 -23.58 28.21
CA VAL A 1057 0.90 -24.22 27.42
C VAL A 1057 2.19 -24.19 28.23
N ASP A 1058 2.86 -25.34 28.30
CA ASP A 1058 4.00 -25.57 29.19
C ASP A 1058 5.32 -25.51 28.41
N PHE A 1059 6.03 -24.38 28.54
CA PHE A 1059 7.41 -24.21 28.05
C PHE A 1059 8.44 -24.34 29.18
N SER A 1060 8.09 -24.95 30.32
CA SER A 1060 8.97 -25.05 31.50
C SER A 1060 10.31 -25.72 31.17
N ALA A 1061 10.32 -26.69 30.24
CA ALA A 1061 11.54 -27.34 29.76
C ALA A 1061 12.53 -26.37 29.08
N ALA A 1062 12.10 -25.21 28.57
CA ALA A 1062 12.99 -24.19 28.02
C ALA A 1062 13.40 -23.12 29.04
N VAL A 1063 12.90 -23.12 30.27
CA VAL A 1063 13.21 -22.03 31.21
C VAL A 1063 14.66 -22.12 31.69
N VAL A 1064 15.43 -21.06 31.45
CA VAL A 1064 16.80 -20.87 31.96
C VAL A 1064 16.77 -20.26 33.35
N THR A 1065 16.00 -19.20 33.55
CA THR A 1065 15.89 -18.48 34.82
C THR A 1065 14.53 -17.82 34.95
N PRO A 1066 13.90 -17.84 36.14
CA PRO A 1066 12.65 -17.11 36.36
C PRO A 1066 12.91 -15.61 36.42
N GLY A 1067 12.19 -14.81 35.63
CA GLY A 1067 12.29 -13.36 35.67
C GLY A 1067 11.47 -12.75 36.82
N VAL A 1068 10.27 -13.31 37.06
CA VAL A 1068 9.45 -12.99 38.23
C VAL A 1068 9.45 -14.18 39.20
N PRO A 1069 9.73 -13.99 40.50
CA PRO A 1069 9.70 -15.08 41.48
C PRO A 1069 8.35 -15.79 41.53
N LEU A 1070 8.36 -17.13 41.63
CA LEU A 1070 7.13 -17.94 41.70
C LEU A 1070 6.17 -17.54 42.83
N ARG A 1071 6.68 -17.01 43.95
CA ARG A 1071 5.84 -16.51 45.06
C ARG A 1071 5.07 -15.22 44.72
N GLY A 1072 5.47 -14.51 43.67
CA GLY A 1072 4.90 -13.22 43.26
C GLY A 1072 3.96 -13.28 42.06
N ARG A 1073 3.62 -14.48 41.56
CA ARG A 1073 2.81 -14.68 40.36
C ARG A 1073 1.81 -15.84 40.51
N SER A 1074 0.79 -15.86 39.67
CA SER A 1074 -0.27 -16.89 39.68
C SER A 1074 -0.05 -18.03 38.68
N TYR A 1075 0.92 -17.91 37.78
CA TYR A 1075 1.24 -18.88 36.72
C TYR A 1075 2.57 -19.62 36.99
N GLY A 1076 2.69 -20.83 36.46
CA GLY A 1076 3.85 -21.71 36.60
C GLY A 1076 5.10 -21.22 35.83
N LEU A 1077 6.19 -21.98 35.92
CA LEU A 1077 7.37 -21.78 35.07
C LEU A 1077 7.02 -22.08 33.61
N GLY A 1078 7.44 -21.22 32.70
CA GLY A 1078 7.23 -21.42 31.26
C GLY A 1078 5.77 -21.35 30.83
N GLN A 1079 4.87 -20.81 31.67
CA GLN A 1079 3.48 -20.54 31.29
C GLN A 1079 3.33 -19.08 30.83
N PRO A 1080 2.55 -18.81 29.76
CA PRO A 1080 2.34 -17.45 29.31
C PRO A 1080 1.62 -16.59 30.35
N SER A 1081 2.11 -15.38 30.61
CA SER A 1081 1.45 -14.40 31.48
C SER A 1081 0.49 -13.47 30.73
N TYR A 1082 0.71 -13.31 29.43
CA TYR A 1082 -0.14 -12.55 28.53
C TYR A 1082 -0.06 -13.10 27.10
N ILE A 1083 -1.12 -12.89 26.33
CA ILE A 1083 -1.21 -13.28 24.93
C ILE A 1083 -1.63 -12.06 24.12
N ASN A 1084 -0.79 -11.69 23.16
CA ASN A 1084 -1.06 -10.60 22.23
C ASN A 1084 -1.41 -11.19 20.85
N ILE A 1085 -2.44 -10.62 20.21
CA ILE A 1085 -2.88 -11.04 18.87
C ILE A 1085 -2.96 -9.80 17.99
N ILE A 1086 -2.15 -9.76 16.94
CA ILE A 1086 -2.26 -8.74 15.88
C ILE A 1086 -2.82 -9.44 14.66
N GLU A 1087 -3.90 -8.89 14.11
CA GLU A 1087 -4.49 -9.37 12.86
C GLU A 1087 -4.19 -8.36 11.74
N HIS A 1088 -3.53 -8.83 10.69
CA HIS A 1088 -3.38 -8.09 9.45
C HIS A 1088 -4.49 -8.51 8.52
N SER A 1089 -5.37 -7.58 8.19
CA SER A 1089 -6.47 -7.84 7.27
C SER A 1089 -6.44 -6.88 6.09
N VAL A 1090 -6.36 -7.44 4.87
CA VAL A 1090 -6.36 -6.68 3.62
C VAL A 1090 -7.51 -7.16 2.76
N LYS A 1091 -8.37 -6.24 2.29
CA LYS A 1091 -9.57 -6.53 1.47
C LYS A 1091 -10.71 -7.27 2.21
N TYR A 1092 -10.59 -7.54 3.51
CA TYR A 1092 -11.66 -8.10 4.36
C TYR A 1092 -11.88 -7.27 5.64
N PRO A 1093 -13.04 -6.61 5.83
CA PRO A 1093 -13.26 -5.76 7.00
C PRO A 1093 -13.57 -6.60 8.24
N THR A 1094 -12.85 -6.34 9.34
CA THR A 1094 -12.97 -7.08 10.61
C THR A 1094 -13.64 -6.24 11.71
N ARG A 1095 -14.36 -5.19 11.30
CA ARG A 1095 -15.18 -4.35 12.18
C ARG A 1095 -16.22 -5.19 12.93
N ASN A 1096 -16.31 -4.95 14.24
CA ASN A 1096 -17.17 -5.65 15.20
C ASN A 1096 -16.82 -7.13 15.42
N VAL A 1097 -15.60 -7.54 15.09
CA VAL A 1097 -15.09 -8.84 15.52
C VAL A 1097 -14.64 -8.73 16.98
N PHE A 1098 -15.15 -9.65 17.81
CA PHE A 1098 -14.85 -9.82 19.22
C PHE A 1098 -14.14 -11.14 19.42
N ARG A 1099 -13.01 -11.14 20.12
CA ARG A 1099 -12.24 -12.34 20.42
C ARG A 1099 -12.15 -12.54 21.91
N VAL A 1100 -12.50 -13.72 22.38
CA VAL A 1100 -12.21 -14.18 23.74
C VAL A 1100 -10.88 -14.91 23.68
N VAL A 1101 -9.81 -14.28 24.15
CA VAL A 1101 -8.45 -14.84 24.10
C VAL A 1101 -8.34 -16.00 25.07
N GLY A 1102 -8.81 -15.82 26.30
CA GLY A 1102 -8.84 -16.86 27.31
C GLY A 1102 -8.86 -16.30 28.73
N LYS A 1103 -8.80 -17.24 29.68
CA LYS A 1103 -8.71 -16.97 31.12
C LYS A 1103 -7.26 -17.17 31.53
N ASP A 1104 -6.67 -16.18 32.20
CA ASP A 1104 -5.31 -16.29 32.74
C ASP A 1104 -5.28 -17.04 34.08
N SER A 1105 -4.09 -17.33 34.59
CA SER A 1105 -3.91 -18.07 35.84
C SER A 1105 -4.33 -17.27 37.09
N ALA A 1106 -4.51 -15.95 37.00
CA ALA A 1106 -5.13 -15.15 38.07
C ALA A 1106 -6.67 -15.23 38.05
N GLY A 1107 -7.24 -15.84 37.01
CA GLY A 1107 -8.67 -16.01 36.82
C GLY A 1107 -9.34 -14.88 36.05
N ASP A 1108 -8.57 -13.95 35.49
CA ASP A 1108 -9.08 -12.83 34.70
C ASP A 1108 -9.24 -13.20 33.23
N TRP A 1109 -10.16 -12.51 32.56
CA TRP A 1109 -10.50 -12.77 31.16
C TRP A 1109 -9.91 -11.71 30.24
N TRP A 1110 -9.18 -12.18 29.23
CA TRP A 1110 -8.59 -11.34 28.19
C TRP A 1110 -9.40 -11.42 26.91
N LEU A 1111 -9.78 -10.25 26.40
CA LEU A 1111 -10.61 -10.09 25.21
C LEU A 1111 -9.98 -9.05 24.28
N THR A 1112 -10.31 -9.09 23.00
CA THR A 1112 -9.93 -8.05 22.03
C THR A 1112 -11.11 -7.75 21.11
N SER A 1113 -11.29 -6.49 20.72
CA SER A 1113 -12.28 -6.17 19.68
C SER A 1113 -11.85 -4.98 18.85
N SER A 1114 -12.17 -5.03 17.55
CA SER A 1114 -12.09 -3.89 16.63
C SER A 1114 -13.48 -3.32 16.41
N VAL A 1115 -13.67 -2.02 16.69
CA VAL A 1115 -14.92 -1.29 16.45
C VAL A 1115 -14.64 0.13 15.98
N ARG A 1116 -15.67 0.85 15.51
CA ARG A 1116 -15.53 2.26 15.16
C ARG A 1116 -15.09 3.10 16.36
N ALA A 1117 -14.18 4.04 16.15
CA ALA A 1117 -13.53 4.82 17.21
C ALA A 1117 -14.54 5.54 18.13
N GLU A 1118 -15.66 6.02 17.57
CA GLU A 1118 -16.69 6.77 18.28
C GLU A 1118 -17.47 5.91 19.29
N ALA A 1119 -17.41 4.58 19.18
CA ALA A 1119 -18.08 3.66 20.11
C ALA A 1119 -17.31 3.49 21.42
N TRP A 1120 -15.98 3.60 21.40
CA TRP A 1120 -15.12 3.32 22.56
C TRP A 1120 -15.43 4.14 23.82
N PRO A 1121 -15.71 5.46 23.75
CA PRO A 1121 -16.09 6.22 24.94
C PRO A 1121 -17.35 5.69 25.66
N ALA A 1122 -18.31 5.15 24.91
CA ALA A 1122 -19.48 4.51 25.50
C ALA A 1122 -19.16 3.12 26.05
N ILE A 1123 -18.32 2.34 25.36
CA ILE A 1123 -17.87 1.02 25.80
C ILE A 1123 -17.06 1.13 27.11
N TYR A 1124 -16.11 2.06 27.21
CA TYR A 1124 -15.32 2.27 28.43
C TYR A 1124 -16.16 2.63 29.65
N ARG A 1125 -17.21 3.44 29.48
CA ARG A 1125 -18.13 3.76 30.58
C ARG A 1125 -18.89 2.53 31.06
N GLN A 1126 -19.35 1.69 30.13
CA GLN A 1126 -20.04 0.44 30.47
C GLN A 1126 -19.10 -0.53 31.20
N LEU A 1127 -17.86 -0.66 30.72
CA LEU A 1127 -16.81 -1.47 31.34
C LEU A 1127 -16.49 -0.99 32.77
N ALA A 1128 -16.22 0.30 32.96
CA ALA A 1128 -15.92 0.90 34.26
C ALA A 1128 -17.04 0.65 35.29
N ASN A 1129 -18.29 0.86 34.87
CA ASN A 1129 -19.45 0.65 35.73
C ASN A 1129 -19.58 -0.80 36.21
N LEU A 1130 -19.29 -1.79 35.35
CA LEU A 1130 -19.35 -3.21 35.70
C LEU A 1130 -18.32 -3.56 36.78
N GLU A 1131 -17.07 -3.15 36.61
CA GLU A 1131 -16.00 -3.45 37.58
C GLU A 1131 -16.19 -2.70 38.90
N ASP A 1132 -16.57 -1.42 38.85
CA ASP A 1132 -16.81 -0.64 40.07
C ASP A 1132 -18.00 -1.18 40.87
N TYR A 1133 -19.00 -1.75 40.19
CA TYR A 1133 -20.11 -2.44 40.84
C TYR A 1133 -19.64 -3.74 41.52
N VAL A 1134 -18.90 -4.58 40.81
CA VAL A 1134 -18.37 -5.85 41.34
C VAL A 1134 -17.43 -5.62 42.52
N ARG A 1135 -16.55 -4.61 42.46
CA ARG A 1135 -15.68 -4.24 43.58
C ARG A 1135 -16.45 -3.81 44.82
N ARG A 1136 -17.54 -3.06 44.66
CA ARG A 1136 -18.40 -2.64 45.79
C ARG A 1136 -19.05 -3.86 46.46
N LEU A 1137 -19.61 -4.78 45.66
CA LEU A 1137 -20.18 -6.03 46.18
C LEU A 1137 -19.15 -6.86 46.96
N GLN A 1138 -17.93 -7.00 46.44
CA GLN A 1138 -16.85 -7.71 47.12
C GLN A 1138 -16.41 -7.01 48.41
N SER A 1139 -16.42 -5.68 48.46
CA SER A 1139 -16.09 -4.92 49.68
C SER A 1139 -17.17 -5.03 50.76
N GLU A 1140 -18.45 -5.06 50.37
CA GLU A 1140 -19.59 -5.21 51.28
C GLU A 1140 -19.65 -6.64 51.87
N SER A 1141 -19.33 -7.67 51.09
CA SER A 1141 -19.25 -9.05 51.59
C SER A 1141 -18.09 -9.28 52.57
N ILE A 1142 -16.97 -8.56 52.41
CA ILE A 1142 -15.84 -8.62 53.34
C ILE A 1142 -16.16 -7.87 54.64
N GLN A 1143 -16.95 -6.79 54.58
CA GLN A 1143 -17.42 -6.08 55.78
C GLN A 1143 -18.48 -6.86 56.56
N SER A 1144 -19.36 -7.63 55.90
CA SER A 1144 -20.33 -8.48 56.59
C SER A 1144 -19.68 -9.65 57.34
N VAL A 1145 -18.63 -10.27 56.76
CA VAL A 1145 -17.88 -11.36 57.42
C VAL A 1145 -17.07 -10.85 58.62
N LYS A 1146 -16.52 -9.64 58.57
CA LYS A 1146 -15.82 -9.00 59.71
C LYS A 1146 -16.73 -8.50 60.83
N CYS A 1147 -18.05 -8.47 60.63
CA CYS A 1147 -19.02 -8.16 61.69
C CYS A 1147 -19.60 -9.45 62.32
N GLU A 1148 -19.36 -10.62 61.73
CA GLU A 1148 -19.76 -11.94 62.27
C GLU A 1148 -18.62 -12.69 62.96
N GLU A 1149 -17.36 -12.25 62.80
CA GLU A 1149 -16.20 -12.57 63.66
C GLU A 1149 -16.07 -11.57 64.82
#